data_AF-Q8YX32-F1
#
_entry.id   AF-Q8YX32-F1
#
_cell.length_a   1.000
_cell.length_b   1.000
_cell.length_c   1.000
_cell.angle_alpha   90.00
_cell.angle_beta   90.00
_cell.angle_gamma   90.00
#
_symmetry.space_group_name_H-M   'P 1'
#
loop_
_entity.id
_entity.type
_entity.pdbx_description
1 polymer ?
#
loop_
_entity_poly.entity_id
_entity_poly.type
_entity_poly.pdbx_seq_one_letter_code
_entity_poly.pdbx_strand_id
1 'polypeptide(L)'
;MFNFQRKRYFLLSLLVAVAVVVSSVQIVTAQLATSRVGDLPEGGALLPTGQVITPAAAPGSTFDRLATGLRSDNNADAAEAVTTALSPDGKTLLVLTSGYNLNFRNQNTGANLTYPVLDPVTGQPTATTTRKAEWVFVFDVSSGKLVKRQQINIPNTYNGLAWAKDGSRFYVSGGIDDRVYVYAANGNQYIANAPFILLGHNSNQTDPFPSYDGGLLKNTPANRVTTGAVVAGLAVSPDGSTLVAANFENDSISLVNTANRQVTEEIKFFKPGDQVPTGEFPFDVALKSTTNGAAAKVFVSSQRDDEVVAVDVASRVITRIPVGSQPNKILLSADQNKLYVANGNSDTISVIDTNSNRVIGTISLSRPNDKYVGSSPNSLALSPDERTLYVTLAGENAVAVVDLRSGRVSGRIPTGWYPNSVSVSQDGRKLFVVNAKSNSGPNPSQSRTTPAGLARNTTFRNEYNWALEKAGIAVIPVPSAGSLAALSRQVDKNNGFDNRRPDRTMRFLQGKIKNVIYVLKENRTYDQVLGDLPIGNGDPALTLLPEPISPNHHKLALDFVTFDNFYDSGESSGVGWNWSTYGRTTDYTEKTQSVLYGNAGFNGLTYDYEGLNRNINIALPQTNSTSQFNTRVTGVLDPSGRSSILPGTKDVNAPIGDGEISPNSVGGYLWDAALRAGKTVRNYGFYVDGFYGTNQADPTKPDPSDPLYVPISPTPAVDNIQQAVAAKTVLLDKTDNYFRGYDMKNADIYLYNEFARDIDKYLANNTLPNLTMVRLPHDHFGDFNNAVAGLNTVPLQMADNDYAVGLLVEKISKSPAWKETAIVILEDDCQNGPDHVDSHRSIAYIISPYTKRKVLISTNYNTVSIIRTMEDLLGIGYLGMNDANAKPMSDAFTREPDFTPYTAVVPGNLCTAPVDPNLVPACQDPNVPKTAAIPSLHDKQWWAQATKDFYFEVEDKVDADAFNRVLWSGIKGDNVPYPTERSHADLRQNRAQLVANQAKS
;
A
#
# COMPACT_ATOMS: atom_id res chain seq x y z
N MET A 1 52.08 -52.73 2.72
CA MET A 1 50.63 -52.91 3.00
C MET A 1 50.10 -51.87 4.02
N PHE A 2 50.56 -50.62 4.02
CA PHE A 2 50.18 -49.61 5.03
C PHE A 2 49.80 -48.23 4.43
N ASN A 3 49.21 -48.18 3.23
CA ASN A 3 48.90 -46.88 2.60
C ASN A 3 47.56 -46.79 1.84
N PHE A 4 46.60 -47.68 2.12
CA PHE A 4 45.26 -47.64 1.49
C PHE A 4 44.09 -47.39 2.46
N GLN A 5 44.31 -47.39 3.78
CA GLN A 5 43.22 -47.15 4.74
C GLN A 5 43.06 -45.70 5.20
N ARG A 6 44.09 -44.83 5.10
CA ARG A 6 43.96 -43.42 5.52
C ARG A 6 43.18 -42.52 4.55
N LYS A 7 43.03 -42.89 3.27
CA LYS A 7 42.26 -42.10 2.29
C LYS A 7 40.75 -42.36 2.30
N ARG A 8 40.27 -43.46 2.90
CA ARG A 8 38.82 -43.71 3.04
C ARG A 8 38.20 -42.94 4.21
N TYR A 9 38.93 -42.72 5.30
CA TYR A 9 38.39 -41.96 6.43
C TYR A 9 38.30 -40.46 6.17
N PHE A 10 39.19 -39.87 5.37
CA PHE A 10 39.11 -38.44 5.00
C PHE A 10 37.98 -38.12 4.01
N LEU A 11 37.64 -39.04 3.10
CA LEU A 11 36.49 -38.89 2.20
C LEU A 11 35.15 -39.16 2.89
N LEU A 12 35.09 -40.07 3.87
CA LEU A 12 33.86 -40.30 4.64
C LEU A 12 33.56 -39.15 5.61
N SER A 13 34.57 -38.52 6.22
CA SER A 13 34.37 -37.32 7.05
C SER A 13 34.02 -36.07 6.23
N LEU A 14 34.45 -35.97 4.96
CA LEU A 14 33.97 -34.92 4.06
C LEU A 14 32.51 -35.16 3.62
N LEU A 15 32.11 -36.42 3.39
CA LEU A 15 30.73 -36.77 3.03
C LEU A 15 29.75 -36.62 4.22
N VAL A 16 30.19 -36.87 5.45
CA VAL A 16 29.36 -36.62 6.65
C VAL A 16 29.31 -35.13 7.01
N ALA A 17 30.38 -34.36 6.78
CA ALA A 17 30.34 -32.90 6.95
C ALA A 17 29.46 -32.21 5.88
N VAL A 18 29.47 -32.70 4.63
CA VAL A 18 28.57 -32.21 3.57
C VAL A 18 27.13 -32.65 3.80
N ALA A 19 26.87 -33.85 4.33
CA ALA A 19 25.52 -34.30 4.69
C ALA A 19 24.93 -33.54 5.90
N VAL A 20 25.74 -33.20 6.90
CA VAL A 20 25.31 -32.41 8.05
C VAL A 20 25.01 -30.96 7.64
N VAL A 21 25.80 -30.35 6.75
CA VAL A 21 25.53 -29.00 6.22
C VAL A 21 24.29 -28.95 5.31
N VAL A 22 24.05 -29.99 4.50
CA VAL A 22 22.83 -30.08 3.65
C VAL A 22 21.58 -30.34 4.50
N SER A 23 21.68 -31.12 5.58
CA SER A 23 20.57 -31.32 6.52
C SER A 23 20.25 -30.07 7.35
N SER A 24 21.25 -29.31 7.81
CA SER A 24 21.01 -28.06 8.55
C SER A 24 20.48 -26.94 7.67
N VAL A 25 20.87 -26.87 6.39
CA VAL A 25 20.32 -25.89 5.43
C VAL A 25 18.86 -26.24 5.07
N GLN A 26 18.54 -27.52 4.84
CA GLN A 26 17.14 -27.93 4.60
C GLN A 26 16.25 -27.68 5.83
N ILE A 27 16.74 -27.93 7.05
CA ILE A 27 16.00 -27.70 8.29
C ILE A 27 15.72 -26.20 8.48
N VAL A 28 16.69 -25.31 8.27
CA VAL A 28 16.49 -23.85 8.39
C VAL A 28 15.57 -23.28 7.29
N THR A 29 15.65 -23.79 6.05
CA THR A 29 14.73 -23.39 4.97
C THR A 29 13.31 -23.95 5.12
N ALA A 30 13.16 -25.13 5.72
CA ALA A 30 11.86 -25.71 6.05
C ALA A 30 11.23 -25.00 7.27
N GLN A 31 12.05 -24.55 8.23
CA GLN A 31 11.60 -23.77 9.38
C GLN A 31 10.95 -22.45 8.96
N LEU A 32 11.51 -21.73 7.97
CA LEU A 32 10.93 -20.49 7.45
C LEU A 32 9.67 -20.72 6.61
N ALA A 33 9.55 -21.86 5.94
CA ALA A 33 8.44 -22.11 5.00
C ALA A 33 7.08 -22.19 5.70
N THR A 34 7.01 -22.66 6.95
CA THR A 34 5.78 -22.70 7.76
C THR A 34 5.78 -21.67 8.89
N SER A 35 6.74 -20.73 8.89
CA SER A 35 6.75 -19.65 9.86
C SER A 35 5.56 -18.72 9.63
N ARG A 36 5.09 -18.13 10.72
CA ARG A 36 4.14 -17.02 10.70
C ARG A 36 4.90 -15.72 10.49
N VAL A 37 4.24 -14.70 9.95
CA VAL A 37 4.76 -13.33 9.94
C VAL A 37 5.12 -12.93 11.37
N GLY A 38 6.24 -12.22 11.54
CA GLY A 38 6.73 -11.83 12.86
C GLY A 38 8.23 -11.92 13.05
N ASP A 39 8.65 -11.69 14.28
CA ASP A 39 10.06 -11.71 14.68
C ASP A 39 10.66 -13.12 14.56
N LEU A 40 11.90 -13.18 14.07
CA LEU A 40 12.69 -14.39 13.91
C LEU A 40 13.87 -14.40 14.92
N PRO A 41 14.51 -15.55 15.14
CA PRO A 41 15.75 -15.61 15.90
C PRO A 41 16.82 -14.65 15.34
N GLU A 42 17.77 -14.25 16.19
CA GLU A 42 18.92 -13.40 15.83
C GLU A 42 18.56 -11.97 15.37
N GLY A 43 17.34 -11.49 15.68
CA GLY A 43 16.93 -10.10 15.44
C GLY A 43 16.53 -9.81 13.98
N GLY A 44 16.15 -10.85 13.23
CA GLY A 44 15.46 -10.69 11.95
C GLY A 44 13.94 -10.75 12.10
N ALA A 45 13.21 -10.55 11.01
CA ALA A 45 11.76 -10.72 10.98
C ALA A 45 11.26 -11.16 9.60
N LEU A 46 10.25 -12.03 9.54
CA LEU A 46 9.52 -12.40 8.33
C LEU A 46 8.38 -11.40 8.11
N LEU A 47 8.30 -10.83 6.92
CA LEU A 47 7.31 -9.83 6.53
C LEU A 47 6.10 -10.47 5.83
N PRO A 48 4.92 -9.81 5.81
CA PRO A 48 3.75 -10.28 5.04
C PRO A 48 4.03 -10.41 3.54
N THR A 49 5.00 -9.66 3.00
CA THR A 49 5.48 -9.78 1.61
C THR A 49 6.28 -11.06 1.34
N GLY A 50 6.61 -11.85 2.38
CA GLY A 50 7.45 -13.05 2.30
C GLY A 50 8.96 -12.77 2.28
N GLN A 51 9.36 -11.50 2.30
CA GLN A 51 10.75 -11.08 2.50
C GLN A 51 11.15 -11.20 3.98
N VAL A 52 12.46 -11.25 4.23
CA VAL A 52 13.03 -11.23 5.58
C VAL A 52 13.84 -9.95 5.78
N ILE A 53 13.75 -9.33 6.95
CA ILE A 53 14.64 -8.21 7.34
C ILE A 53 15.65 -8.66 8.40
N THR A 54 16.83 -8.05 8.40
CA THR A 54 17.90 -8.32 9.39
C THR A 54 18.62 -7.02 9.77
N PRO A 55 17.94 -6.06 10.45
CA PRO A 55 18.48 -4.72 10.73
C PRO A 55 19.76 -4.72 11.58
N ALA A 56 19.97 -5.75 12.39
CA ALA A 56 21.14 -5.89 13.26
C ALA A 56 22.31 -6.66 12.63
N ALA A 57 22.23 -7.06 11.36
CA ALA A 57 23.24 -7.92 10.75
C ALA A 57 24.61 -7.25 10.53
N ALA A 58 24.64 -5.91 10.40
CA ALA A 58 25.88 -5.17 10.28
C ALA A 58 26.63 -5.14 11.63
N PRO A 59 27.92 -5.56 11.70
CA PRO A 59 28.64 -5.61 12.97
C PRO A 59 28.68 -4.26 13.68
N GLY A 60 28.19 -4.24 14.92
CA GLY A 60 28.14 -3.04 15.75
C GLY A 60 26.99 -2.07 15.40
N SER A 61 26.03 -2.47 14.56
CA SER A 61 24.82 -1.69 14.36
C SER A 61 23.88 -1.79 15.57
N THR A 62 23.08 -0.75 15.76
CA THR A 62 21.93 -0.76 16.66
C THR A 62 20.68 -0.45 15.86
N PHE A 63 19.53 -0.93 16.32
CA PHE A 63 18.23 -0.65 15.73
C PHE A 63 17.22 -0.46 16.85
N ASP A 64 16.59 0.71 16.89
CA ASP A 64 15.64 1.09 17.93
C ASP A 64 14.35 1.63 17.30
N ARG A 65 13.22 1.44 17.99
CA ARG A 65 11.96 2.09 17.61
C ARG A 65 12.01 3.59 17.87
N LEU A 66 11.22 4.36 17.12
CA LEU A 66 10.99 5.77 17.42
C LEU A 66 9.97 5.93 18.55
N ALA A 67 10.43 5.67 19.77
CA ALA A 67 9.58 5.70 20.95
C ALA A 67 9.16 7.13 21.31
N THR A 68 7.86 7.36 21.45
CA THR A 68 7.33 8.65 21.94
C THR A 68 7.34 8.72 23.47
N GLY A 69 7.43 7.59 24.17
CA GLY A 69 7.34 7.54 25.63
C GLY A 69 5.98 7.95 26.20
N LEU A 70 4.97 8.20 25.36
CA LEU A 70 3.60 8.50 25.78
C LEU A 70 2.93 7.32 26.48
N ARG A 71 3.44 6.11 26.21
CA ARG A 71 3.00 4.86 26.83
C ARG A 71 4.20 3.97 27.13
N SER A 72 4.07 3.23 28.22
CA SER A 72 5.08 2.24 28.66
C SER A 72 5.08 0.92 27.85
N ASP A 73 4.02 0.67 27.07
CA ASP A 73 3.86 -0.53 26.25
C ASP A 73 4.24 -0.31 24.78
N ASN A 74 4.83 0.84 24.44
CA ASN A 74 5.30 1.20 23.10
C ASN A 74 4.20 1.25 22.02
N ASN A 75 2.91 1.14 22.37
CA ASN A 75 1.82 1.21 21.39
C ASN A 75 1.56 2.63 20.85
N ALA A 76 2.12 3.64 21.52
CA ALA A 76 2.16 5.02 21.04
C ALA A 76 3.51 5.39 20.42
N ASP A 77 4.37 4.41 20.12
CA ASP A 77 5.54 4.67 19.29
C ASP A 77 5.11 5.20 17.92
N ALA A 78 5.95 6.03 17.33
CA ALA A 78 5.61 6.67 16.07
C ALA A 78 5.67 5.67 14.90
N ALA A 79 4.78 5.84 13.95
CA ALA A 79 4.80 5.21 12.64
C ALA A 79 5.54 6.10 11.65
N GLU A 80 6.05 5.47 10.58
CA GLU A 80 6.49 6.11 9.34
C GLU A 80 7.45 7.30 9.46
N ALA A 81 8.72 7.00 9.74
CA ALA A 81 9.78 7.97 9.57
C ALA A 81 10.08 8.18 8.09
N VAL A 82 10.00 9.42 7.61
CA VAL A 82 10.12 9.75 6.18
C VAL A 82 11.42 10.44 5.80
N THR A 83 11.99 11.24 6.71
CA THR A 83 13.24 11.95 6.40
C THR A 83 14.11 12.21 7.63
N THR A 84 15.41 12.33 7.38
CA THR A 84 16.41 12.73 8.38
C THR A 84 17.16 13.97 7.92
N ALA A 85 17.56 14.80 8.88
CA ALA A 85 18.39 15.98 8.61
C ALA A 85 19.45 16.17 9.71
N LEU A 86 20.72 16.03 9.34
CA LEU A 86 21.85 16.32 10.24
C LEU A 86 22.11 17.83 10.29
N SER A 87 22.34 18.37 11.48
CA SER A 87 22.65 19.79 11.68
C SER A 87 23.95 20.19 10.97
N PRO A 88 24.12 21.47 10.60
CA PRO A 88 25.34 21.94 9.94
C PRO A 88 26.64 21.65 10.71
N ASP A 89 26.58 21.57 12.03
CA ASP A 89 27.73 21.23 12.90
C ASP A 89 27.92 19.72 13.13
N GLY A 90 27.06 18.87 12.55
CA GLY A 90 27.14 17.42 12.63
C GLY A 90 26.72 16.79 13.97
N LYS A 91 26.20 17.57 14.93
CA LYS A 91 25.96 17.10 16.31
C LYS A 91 24.52 16.73 16.62
N THR A 92 23.56 17.23 15.84
CA THR A 92 22.13 17.03 16.07
C THR A 92 21.49 16.39 14.85
N LEU A 93 20.80 15.28 15.03
CA LEU A 93 20.03 14.61 13.99
C LEU A 93 18.54 14.85 14.24
N LEU A 94 17.83 15.34 13.22
CA LEU A 94 16.37 15.39 13.20
C LEU A 94 15.82 14.19 12.45
N VAL A 95 14.70 13.64 12.93
CA VAL A 95 13.92 12.61 12.25
C VAL A 95 12.46 13.08 12.20
N LEU A 96 11.89 13.17 11.00
CA LEU A 96 10.49 13.53 10.78
C LEU A 96 9.65 12.29 10.49
N THR A 97 8.45 12.23 11.07
CA THR A 97 7.40 11.29 10.67
C THR A 97 6.32 11.99 9.85
N SER A 98 5.74 11.27 8.89
CA SER A 98 4.57 11.67 8.11
C SER A 98 3.79 10.39 7.76
N GLY A 99 2.69 10.09 8.45
CA GLY A 99 1.99 8.82 8.27
C GLY A 99 0.74 8.65 9.12
N TYR A 100 0.49 7.41 9.55
CA TYR A 100 -0.62 7.07 10.45
C TYR A 100 -0.24 7.27 11.93
N ASN A 101 -0.11 8.52 12.34
CA ASN A 101 0.15 8.88 13.74
C ASN A 101 -1.03 9.62 14.35
N LEU A 102 -2.14 8.92 14.59
CA LEU A 102 -3.33 9.47 15.23
C LEU A 102 -3.99 8.49 16.21
N ASN A 103 -4.97 9.01 16.95
CA ASN A 103 -5.83 8.23 17.84
C ASN A 103 -5.06 7.44 18.93
N PHE A 104 -3.89 7.94 19.34
CA PHE A 104 -3.22 7.41 20.53
C PHE A 104 -4.11 7.57 21.75
N ARG A 105 -4.21 6.54 22.59
CA ARG A 105 -5.05 6.55 23.80
C ARG A 105 -4.20 6.43 25.06
N ASN A 106 -4.67 7.02 26.15
CA ASN A 106 -4.07 6.87 27.47
C ASN A 106 -4.16 5.41 27.94
N GLN A 107 -3.07 4.92 28.54
CA GLN A 107 -2.93 3.52 28.95
C GLN A 107 -3.75 3.10 30.16
N ASN A 108 -4.26 4.04 30.96
CA ASN A 108 -5.03 3.73 32.17
C ASN A 108 -6.51 4.05 32.00
N THR A 109 -6.83 5.09 31.22
CA THR A 109 -8.21 5.59 31.09
C THR A 109 -8.85 5.22 29.75
N GLY A 110 -8.08 4.83 28.74
CA GLY A 110 -8.57 4.61 27.37
C GLY A 110 -9.02 5.89 26.63
N ALA A 111 -8.92 7.06 27.26
CA ALA A 111 -9.24 8.34 26.63
C ALA A 111 -8.23 8.69 25.53
N ASN A 112 -8.69 9.35 24.47
CA ASN A 112 -7.79 9.85 23.42
C ASN A 112 -6.80 10.85 24.01
N LEU A 113 -5.53 10.68 23.67
CA LEU A 113 -4.50 11.70 23.86
C LEU A 113 -4.73 12.76 22.79
N THR A 114 -4.85 14.01 23.23
CA THR A 114 -4.99 15.14 22.33
C THR A 114 -3.88 16.15 22.57
N TYR A 115 -3.52 16.87 21.52
CA TYR A 115 -2.45 17.85 21.50
C TYR A 115 -3.01 19.20 21.10
N PRO A 116 -2.63 20.30 21.76
CA PRO A 116 -3.05 21.62 21.34
C PRO A 116 -2.45 21.94 19.98
N VAL A 117 -3.28 22.44 19.08
CA VAL A 117 -2.82 22.95 17.79
C VAL A 117 -2.22 24.34 18.02
N LEU A 118 -1.06 24.59 17.43
CA LEU A 118 -0.37 25.87 17.58
C LEU A 118 -1.03 26.94 16.72
N ASP A 119 -1.18 28.13 17.28
CA ASP A 119 -1.58 29.33 16.55
C ASP A 119 -0.49 29.65 15.51
N PRO A 120 -0.82 29.78 14.21
CA PRO A 120 0.18 29.95 13.16
C PRO A 120 0.90 31.30 13.21
N VAL A 121 0.28 32.31 13.83
CA VAL A 121 0.79 33.68 13.93
C VAL A 121 1.64 33.84 15.18
N THR A 122 1.19 33.31 16.31
CA THR A 122 1.84 33.50 17.62
C THR A 122 2.69 32.33 18.09
N GLY A 123 2.46 31.13 17.54
CA GLY A 123 3.14 29.89 17.93
C GLY A 123 2.71 29.36 19.29
N GLN A 124 1.70 29.97 19.91
CA GLN A 124 1.17 29.56 21.19
C GLN A 124 0.14 28.43 21.05
N PRO A 125 0.04 27.51 22.01
CA PRO A 125 -1.05 26.54 22.07
C PRO A 125 -2.43 27.20 22.03
N THR A 126 -3.32 26.74 21.17
CA THR A 126 -4.72 27.18 21.13
C THR A 126 -5.63 26.30 21.99
N ALA A 127 -6.90 26.70 22.15
CA ALA A 127 -7.92 25.86 22.78
C ALA A 127 -8.32 24.65 21.91
N THR A 128 -8.05 24.70 20.60
CA THR A 128 -8.29 23.59 19.68
C THR A 128 -7.26 22.49 19.94
N THR A 129 -7.74 21.28 20.21
CA THR A 129 -6.88 20.10 20.35
C THR A 129 -7.20 19.08 19.27
N THR A 130 -6.22 18.26 18.92
CA THR A 130 -6.34 17.24 17.88
C THR A 130 -5.79 15.90 18.35
N ARG A 131 -6.25 14.81 17.72
CA ARG A 131 -5.70 13.45 17.90
C ARG A 131 -4.55 13.16 16.93
N LYS A 132 -4.35 14.02 15.93
CA LYS A 132 -3.29 13.92 14.92
C LYS A 132 -1.95 14.29 15.54
N ALA A 133 -0.92 13.49 15.28
CA ALA A 133 0.32 13.59 16.03
C ALA A 133 1.54 13.10 15.28
N GLU A 134 1.97 13.85 14.26
CA GLU A 134 3.31 13.67 13.70
C GLU A 134 4.40 14.18 14.64
N TRP A 135 5.62 13.71 14.41
CA TRP A 135 6.75 13.96 15.29
C TRP A 135 7.98 14.44 14.54
N VAL A 136 8.66 15.40 15.15
CA VAL A 136 10.10 15.63 14.92
C VAL A 136 10.86 15.15 16.15
N PHE A 137 11.64 14.09 15.98
CA PHE A 137 12.58 13.63 17.01
C PHE A 137 13.91 14.36 16.85
N VAL A 138 14.46 14.84 17.96
CA VAL A 138 15.75 15.54 18.03
C VAL A 138 16.73 14.66 18.79
N PHE A 139 17.80 14.25 18.14
CA PHE A 139 18.84 13.40 18.72
C PHE A 139 20.18 14.11 18.79
N ASP A 140 20.89 13.94 19.91
CA ASP A 140 22.33 14.14 19.97
C ASP A 140 23.01 12.96 19.29
N VAL A 141 23.97 13.24 18.41
CA VAL A 141 24.81 12.23 17.76
C VAL A 141 26.31 12.50 17.93
N SER A 142 26.67 13.51 18.72
CA SER A 142 28.06 13.95 18.94
C SER A 142 28.94 12.90 19.61
N SER A 143 28.37 12.08 20.49
CA SER A 143 29.07 10.97 21.17
C SER A 143 29.25 9.74 20.28
N GLY A 144 28.68 9.76 19.07
CA GLY A 144 28.53 8.60 18.21
C GLY A 144 27.44 7.62 18.66
N LYS A 145 26.75 7.87 19.77
CA LYS A 145 25.51 7.17 20.13
C LYS A 145 24.31 8.05 19.78
N LEU A 146 23.17 7.42 19.52
CA LEU A 146 21.91 8.11 19.32
C LEU A 146 21.29 8.41 20.69
N VAL A 147 21.18 9.69 21.07
CA VAL A 147 20.57 10.09 22.35
C VAL A 147 19.40 11.04 22.10
N LYS A 148 18.16 10.58 22.35
CA LYS A 148 16.97 11.41 22.16
C LYS A 148 16.98 12.57 23.15
N ARG A 149 17.03 13.81 22.65
CA ARG A 149 16.96 15.05 23.44
C ARG A 149 15.54 15.57 23.56
N GLN A 150 14.77 15.46 22.48
CA GLN A 150 13.42 16.00 22.39
C GLN A 150 12.60 15.21 21.36
N GLN A 151 11.28 15.31 21.48
CA GLN A 151 10.34 15.02 20.42
C GLN A 151 9.30 16.15 20.39
N ILE A 152 8.91 16.59 19.20
CA ILE A 152 8.02 17.74 18.99
C ILE A 152 6.80 17.24 18.23
N ASN A 153 5.61 17.50 18.76
CA ASN A 153 4.35 17.16 18.10
C ASN A 153 3.98 18.21 17.05
N ILE A 154 3.56 17.76 15.88
CA ILE A 154 3.01 18.58 14.80
C ILE A 154 1.75 17.87 14.27
N PRO A 155 0.60 18.54 14.10
CA PRO A 155 -0.63 17.86 13.66
C PRO A 155 -0.51 17.15 12.31
N ASN A 156 0.02 17.85 11.31
CA ASN A 156 0.18 17.33 9.95
C ASN A 156 1.58 17.66 9.44
N THR A 157 2.19 16.71 8.72
CA THR A 157 3.48 16.88 8.06
C THR A 157 3.48 16.12 6.74
N TYR A 158 4.40 16.48 5.84
CA TYR A 158 4.64 15.67 4.64
C TYR A 158 6.07 15.85 4.13
N ASN A 159 6.94 14.89 4.43
CA ASN A 159 8.30 14.68 3.88
C ASN A 159 9.35 15.79 4.05
N GLY A 160 8.99 17.08 4.14
CA GLY A 160 9.91 18.21 4.13
C GLY A 160 10.51 18.55 5.49
N LEU A 161 11.84 18.58 5.55
CA LEU A 161 12.62 18.94 6.74
C LEU A 161 13.93 19.61 6.33
N ALA A 162 14.18 20.83 6.81
CA ALA A 162 15.40 21.57 6.47
C ALA A 162 15.95 22.36 7.66
N TRP A 163 17.28 22.37 7.82
CA TRP A 163 17.96 23.24 8.78
C TRP A 163 18.11 24.66 8.22
N ALA A 164 17.99 25.67 9.08
CA ALA A 164 18.55 26.98 8.81
C ALA A 164 20.09 26.89 8.82
N LYS A 165 20.74 27.81 8.11
CA LYS A 165 22.19 27.89 7.95
C LYS A 165 22.98 27.75 9.26
N ASP A 166 22.49 28.37 10.32
CA ASP A 166 23.17 28.46 11.61
C ASP A 166 22.97 27.22 12.50
N GLY A 167 22.12 26.27 12.12
CA GLY A 167 21.74 25.13 12.95
C GLY A 167 20.92 25.49 14.20
N SER A 168 20.59 26.77 14.38
CA SER A 168 19.79 27.25 15.51
C SER A 168 18.30 27.14 15.23
N ARG A 169 17.89 27.03 13.97
CA ARG A 169 16.49 26.89 13.55
C ARG A 169 16.32 25.76 12.53
N PHE A 170 15.14 25.18 12.48
CA PHE A 170 14.75 24.27 11.40
C PHE A 170 13.29 24.50 10.97
N TYR A 171 12.99 23.99 9.78
CA TYR A 171 11.74 24.15 9.06
C TYR A 171 11.14 22.78 8.80
N VAL A 172 9.82 22.65 8.97
CA VAL A 172 9.08 21.42 8.75
C VAL A 172 7.89 21.70 7.86
N SER A 173 7.71 20.89 6.82
CA SER A 173 6.55 20.99 5.96
C SER A 173 5.30 20.54 6.72
N GLY A 174 4.24 21.36 6.69
CA GLY A 174 2.95 21.06 7.31
C GLY A 174 2.03 20.16 6.48
N GLY A 175 2.49 19.68 5.32
CA GLY A 175 1.67 18.85 4.42
C GLY A 175 0.39 19.58 4.01
N ILE A 176 -0.76 18.99 4.34
CA ILE A 176 -2.09 19.55 4.04
C ILE A 176 -2.39 20.89 4.74
N ASP A 177 -1.63 21.26 5.79
CA ASP A 177 -1.81 22.55 6.46
C ASP A 177 -1.38 23.74 5.59
N ASP A 178 -0.72 23.47 4.45
CA ASP A 178 -0.27 24.46 3.46
C ASP A 178 0.57 25.58 4.10
N ARG A 179 1.47 25.18 4.99
CA ARG A 179 2.36 26.05 5.76
C ARG A 179 3.65 25.34 6.12
N VAL A 180 4.67 26.12 6.45
CA VAL A 180 5.95 25.61 6.98
C VAL A 180 6.09 26.02 8.44
N TYR A 181 6.13 25.01 9.32
CA TYR A 181 6.39 25.18 10.74
C TYR A 181 7.85 25.55 10.97
N VAL A 182 8.10 26.47 11.92
CA VAL A 182 9.43 26.99 12.22
C VAL A 182 9.74 26.76 13.69
N TYR A 183 10.89 26.14 13.97
CA TYR A 183 11.36 25.87 15.32
C TYR A 183 12.74 26.50 15.54
N ALA A 184 12.96 27.07 16.71
CA ALA A 184 14.21 27.73 17.09
C ALA A 184 14.76 27.18 18.41
N ALA A 185 16.08 27.14 18.50
CA ALA A 185 16.80 26.74 19.70
C ALA A 185 16.50 27.72 20.83
N ASN A 186 16.15 27.16 21.98
CA ASN A 186 15.96 27.85 23.24
C ASN A 186 16.62 26.99 24.34
N GLY A 187 17.86 27.31 24.68
CA GLY A 187 18.69 26.46 25.54
C GLY A 187 18.94 25.10 24.88
N ASN A 188 18.52 24.01 25.55
CA ASN A 188 18.73 22.63 25.09
C ASN A 188 17.56 22.06 24.28
N GLN A 189 16.53 22.86 24.00
CA GLN A 189 15.33 22.43 23.28
C GLN A 189 15.08 23.33 22.07
N TYR A 190 14.23 22.87 21.17
CA TYR A 190 13.67 23.67 20.09
C TYR A 190 12.20 23.96 20.38
N ILE A 191 11.80 25.22 20.29
CA ILE A 191 10.42 25.67 20.52
C ILE A 191 9.85 26.32 19.27
N ALA A 192 8.52 26.34 19.16
CA ALA A 192 7.83 27.00 18.07
C ALA A 192 8.28 28.46 17.99
N ASN A 193 8.67 28.88 16.79
CA ASN A 193 9.16 30.22 16.52
C ASN A 193 8.29 30.84 15.43
N ALA A 194 7.09 31.26 15.78
CA ALA A 194 6.12 31.88 14.87
C ALA A 194 6.43 33.39 14.61
N PRO A 195 5.81 34.05 13.60
CA PRO A 195 4.82 33.49 12.68
C PRO A 195 5.40 32.35 11.84
N PHE A 196 4.62 31.29 11.64
CA PHE A 196 4.94 30.26 10.66
C PHE A 196 4.81 30.83 9.24
N ILE A 197 5.35 30.13 8.25
CA ILE A 197 5.28 30.58 6.86
C ILE A 197 3.98 30.04 6.27
N LEU A 198 3.06 30.93 5.92
CA LEU A 198 1.78 30.61 5.28
C LEU A 198 1.96 30.66 3.76
N LEU A 199 1.61 29.60 3.04
CA LEU A 199 1.88 29.48 1.60
C LEU A 199 0.78 30.09 0.71
N GLY A 200 -0.44 30.20 1.23
CA GLY A 200 -1.52 30.99 0.64
C GLY A 200 -2.48 30.26 -0.31
N HIS A 201 -2.37 28.93 -0.48
CA HIS A 201 -3.27 28.17 -1.36
C HIS A 201 -4.61 27.81 -0.68
N ASN A 202 -4.55 27.25 0.53
CA ASN A 202 -5.76 26.94 1.32
C ASN A 202 -6.42 28.21 1.90
N SER A 203 -7.74 28.22 2.05
CA SER A 203 -8.47 29.27 2.77
C SER A 203 -8.26 29.19 4.29
N ASN A 204 -8.39 30.31 4.99
CA ASN A 204 -8.31 30.43 6.46
C ASN A 204 -6.97 29.96 7.06
N GLN A 205 -5.83 30.33 6.46
CA GLN A 205 -4.50 29.83 6.87
C GLN A 205 -4.02 30.27 8.26
N THR A 206 -4.67 31.27 8.84
CA THR A 206 -4.39 31.71 10.21
C THR A 206 -5.11 30.87 11.25
N ASP A 207 -6.05 30.02 10.84
CA ASP A 207 -6.76 29.14 11.75
C ASP A 207 -5.88 27.94 12.14
N PRO A 208 -6.15 27.32 13.31
CA PRO A 208 -5.47 26.10 13.74
C PRO A 208 -5.46 25.01 12.66
N PHE A 209 -6.60 24.82 11.98
CA PHE A 209 -6.72 24.00 10.78
C PHE A 209 -7.34 24.83 9.66
N PRO A 210 -6.72 24.89 8.46
CA PRO A 210 -7.31 25.58 7.32
C PRO A 210 -8.43 24.73 6.69
N SER A 211 -9.12 25.28 5.68
CA SER A 211 -10.24 24.60 5.03
C SER A 211 -9.86 23.48 4.04
N TYR A 212 -8.57 23.24 3.82
CA TYR A 212 -8.03 22.24 2.88
C TYR A 212 -8.66 22.27 1.47
N ASP A 213 -8.90 23.47 0.94
CA ASP A 213 -9.60 23.70 -0.33
C ASP A 213 -8.67 24.25 -1.43
N GLY A 214 -7.36 24.23 -1.20
CA GLY A 214 -6.34 24.97 -1.94
C GLY A 214 -5.80 24.33 -3.21
N GLY A 215 -6.26 23.14 -3.60
CA GLY A 215 -5.72 22.42 -4.75
C GLY A 215 -5.98 23.09 -6.11
N LEU A 216 -5.38 22.52 -7.15
CA LEU A 216 -5.25 23.13 -8.48
C LEU A 216 -6.57 23.63 -9.10
N LEU A 217 -7.70 22.96 -8.85
CA LEU A 217 -9.01 23.25 -9.46
C LEU A 217 -9.91 24.20 -8.65
N LYS A 218 -9.46 24.68 -7.48
CA LYS A 218 -10.27 25.46 -6.54
C LYS A 218 -11.08 26.58 -7.20
N ASN A 219 -10.43 27.33 -8.09
CA ASN A 219 -10.96 28.52 -8.74
C ASN A 219 -11.51 28.26 -10.15
N THR A 220 -11.87 27.02 -10.45
CA THR A 220 -12.39 26.60 -11.75
C THR A 220 -13.82 26.06 -11.63
N PRO A 221 -14.61 26.02 -12.72
CA PRO A 221 -15.93 25.37 -12.69
C PRO A 221 -15.91 23.89 -12.30
N ALA A 222 -14.80 23.17 -12.48
CA ALA A 222 -14.64 21.78 -12.04
C ALA A 222 -14.16 21.63 -10.58
N ASN A 223 -14.38 22.62 -9.71
CA ASN A 223 -13.95 22.56 -8.31
C ASN A 223 -14.55 21.39 -7.49
N ARG A 224 -15.58 20.69 -7.99
CA ARG A 224 -16.12 19.45 -7.39
C ARG A 224 -15.07 18.33 -7.28
N VAL A 225 -14.07 18.29 -8.17
CA VAL A 225 -12.95 17.34 -8.12
C VAL A 225 -11.71 17.94 -7.47
N THR A 226 -11.79 19.15 -6.89
CA THR A 226 -10.62 19.81 -6.31
C THR A 226 -10.11 19.05 -5.09
N THR A 227 -8.79 19.06 -4.95
CA THR A 227 -8.07 18.53 -3.80
C THR A 227 -7.69 19.66 -2.85
N GLY A 228 -7.17 19.33 -1.66
CA GLY A 228 -6.49 20.30 -0.80
C GLY A 228 -5.04 20.53 -1.23
N ALA A 229 -4.48 21.69 -0.86
CA ALA A 229 -3.06 21.97 -1.10
C ALA A 229 -2.17 21.11 -0.20
N VAL A 230 -1.01 20.69 -0.72
CA VAL A 230 -0.04 19.88 0.03
C VAL A 230 1.36 20.43 -0.23
N VAL A 231 2.09 20.79 0.83
CA VAL A 231 3.52 21.12 0.74
C VAL A 231 4.37 19.90 1.07
N ALA A 232 5.43 19.64 0.30
CA ALA A 232 6.34 18.50 0.44
C ALA A 232 7.75 18.96 0.82
N GLY A 233 8.76 18.72 -0.03
CA GLY A 233 10.17 19.01 0.22
C GLY A 233 10.47 20.48 0.48
N LEU A 234 11.51 20.71 1.29
CA LEU A 234 11.98 22.04 1.68
C LEU A 234 13.49 22.15 1.47
N ALA A 235 13.96 23.32 1.01
CA ALA A 235 15.38 23.65 0.94
C ALA A 235 15.63 25.09 1.36
N VAL A 236 16.80 25.36 1.96
CA VAL A 236 17.21 26.70 2.39
C VAL A 236 18.51 27.07 1.70
N SER A 237 18.62 28.30 1.21
CA SER A 237 19.84 28.79 0.58
C SER A 237 20.99 28.86 1.60
N PRO A 238 22.25 28.66 1.18
CA PRO A 238 23.44 28.74 2.04
C PRO A 238 23.67 30.09 2.71
N ASP A 239 23.17 31.21 2.16
CA ASP A 239 23.15 32.51 2.85
C ASP A 239 22.06 32.58 3.95
N GLY A 240 21.10 31.66 3.92
CA GLY A 240 19.97 31.56 4.83
C GLY A 240 18.80 32.48 4.48
N SER A 241 18.85 33.23 3.37
CA SER A 241 17.86 34.28 3.04
C SER A 241 16.60 33.77 2.35
N THR A 242 16.70 32.64 1.65
CA THR A 242 15.63 32.06 0.82
C THR A 242 15.32 30.64 1.28
N LEU A 243 14.05 30.37 1.55
CA LEU A 243 13.52 29.02 1.67
C LEU A 243 12.68 28.71 0.43
N VAL A 244 12.73 27.47 -0.04
CA VAL A 244 11.88 26.98 -1.13
C VAL A 244 11.06 25.80 -0.64
N ALA A 245 9.78 25.80 -0.99
CA ALA A 245 8.83 24.74 -0.70
C ALA A 245 8.25 24.18 -2.01
N ALA A 246 8.23 22.85 -2.15
CA ALA A 246 7.51 22.17 -3.24
C ALA A 246 6.04 21.97 -2.88
N ASN A 247 5.14 22.38 -3.77
CA ASN A 247 3.70 22.32 -3.55
C ASN A 247 3.11 21.18 -4.39
N PHE A 248 3.05 20.00 -3.79
CA PHE A 248 2.78 18.69 -4.38
C PHE A 248 1.46 18.62 -5.17
N GLU A 249 0.35 19.10 -4.59
CA GLU A 249 -0.98 19.08 -5.23
C GLU A 249 -1.29 20.36 -6.06
N ASN A 250 -0.35 21.31 -6.09
CA ASN A 250 -0.51 22.61 -6.74
C ASN A 250 0.38 22.79 -7.97
N ASP A 251 1.26 21.82 -8.25
CA ASP A 251 2.23 21.82 -9.35
C ASP A 251 3.06 23.10 -9.39
N SER A 252 3.58 23.51 -8.24
CA SER A 252 4.34 24.76 -8.09
C SER A 252 5.45 24.66 -7.03
N ILE A 253 6.28 25.71 -6.97
CA ILE A 253 7.14 26.00 -5.82
C ILE A 253 6.84 27.38 -5.24
N SER A 254 6.99 27.52 -3.93
CA SER A 254 6.96 28.82 -3.25
C SER A 254 8.37 29.25 -2.84
N LEU A 255 8.77 30.45 -3.23
CA LEU A 255 9.98 31.11 -2.75
C LEU A 255 9.63 32.00 -1.57
N VAL A 256 10.36 31.83 -0.48
CA VAL A 256 10.07 32.46 0.82
C VAL A 256 11.29 33.24 1.29
N ASN A 257 11.09 34.50 1.67
CA ASN A 257 12.11 35.26 2.37
C ASN A 257 12.12 34.84 3.85
N THR A 258 13.22 34.30 4.34
CA THR A 258 13.31 33.71 5.69
C THR A 258 13.33 34.75 6.82
N ALA A 259 13.66 36.01 6.50
CA ALA A 259 13.77 37.09 7.48
C ALA A 259 12.38 37.60 7.89
N ASN A 260 11.49 37.81 6.92
CA ASN A 260 10.11 38.25 7.16
C ASN A 260 9.06 37.11 7.04
N ARG A 261 9.49 35.92 6.61
CA ARG A 261 8.67 34.69 6.49
C ARG A 261 7.49 34.83 5.54
N GLN A 262 7.63 35.67 4.54
CA GLN A 262 6.62 35.87 3.52
C GLN A 262 7.00 35.13 2.24
N VAL A 263 6.01 34.55 1.58
CA VAL A 263 6.13 34.09 0.20
C VAL A 263 6.42 35.32 -0.66
N THR A 264 7.59 35.34 -1.28
CA THR A 264 7.96 36.38 -2.24
C THR A 264 7.40 36.09 -3.62
N GLU A 265 7.27 34.81 -3.97
CA GLU A 265 6.76 34.38 -5.27
C GLU A 265 6.30 32.92 -5.23
N GLU A 266 5.27 32.61 -6.00
CA GLU A 266 4.89 31.24 -6.35
C GLU A 266 5.16 31.03 -7.85
N ILE A 267 5.95 30.01 -8.18
CA ILE A 267 6.28 29.64 -9.56
C ILE A 267 5.51 28.37 -9.90
N LYS A 268 4.45 28.52 -10.70
CA LYS A 268 3.60 27.41 -11.16
C LYS A 268 4.21 26.75 -12.39
N PHE A 269 4.34 25.42 -12.35
CA PHE A 269 4.77 24.59 -13.46
C PHE A 269 3.61 24.30 -14.40
N PHE A 270 2.44 23.99 -13.83
CA PHE A 270 1.22 23.70 -14.57
C PHE A 270 0.03 24.50 -14.03
N LYS A 271 -0.85 24.95 -14.92
CA LYS A 271 -2.10 25.67 -14.58
C LYS A 271 -3.29 25.06 -15.31
N PRO A 272 -4.51 25.10 -14.72
CA PRO A 272 -5.72 24.71 -15.44
C PRO A 272 -5.85 25.47 -16.77
N GLY A 273 -6.14 24.72 -17.84
CA GLY A 273 -6.18 25.23 -19.21
C GLY A 273 -4.88 25.05 -20.01
N ASP A 274 -3.74 24.80 -19.33
CA ASP A 274 -2.48 24.53 -20.01
C ASP A 274 -2.56 23.24 -20.85
N GLN A 275 -1.89 23.26 -22.01
CA GLN A 275 -1.94 22.17 -22.98
C GLN A 275 -0.74 21.22 -22.89
N VAL A 276 0.29 21.61 -22.14
CA VAL A 276 1.54 20.86 -21.99
C VAL A 276 1.76 20.58 -20.51
N PRO A 277 1.63 19.33 -20.07
CA PRO A 277 1.97 18.95 -18.69
C PRO A 277 3.47 19.14 -18.43
N THR A 278 3.79 19.71 -17.28
CA THR A 278 5.18 19.86 -16.80
C THR A 278 5.21 20.04 -15.29
N GLY A 279 6.20 19.43 -14.65
CA GLY A 279 6.47 19.60 -13.24
C GLY A 279 5.36 19.10 -12.32
N GLU A 280 4.50 18.17 -12.76
CA GLU A 280 3.39 17.68 -11.95
C GLU A 280 3.90 16.87 -10.73
N PHE A 281 3.21 16.97 -9.60
CA PHE A 281 3.58 16.34 -8.33
C PHE A 281 5.03 16.64 -7.89
N PRO A 282 5.38 17.92 -7.69
CA PRO A 282 6.71 18.30 -7.24
C PRO A 282 6.96 17.80 -5.81
N PHE A 283 8.01 17.01 -5.62
CA PHE A 283 8.21 16.25 -4.39
C PHE A 283 9.37 16.78 -3.52
N ASP A 284 10.62 16.71 -3.99
CA ASP A 284 11.80 17.17 -3.24
C ASP A 284 12.52 18.33 -3.95
N VAL A 285 13.25 19.15 -3.19
CA VAL A 285 13.89 20.37 -3.69
C VAL A 285 15.36 20.51 -3.31
N ALA A 286 16.17 21.07 -4.21
CA ALA A 286 17.57 21.42 -3.95
C ALA A 286 17.90 22.79 -4.54
N LEU A 287 18.81 23.52 -3.88
CA LEU A 287 19.18 24.89 -4.26
C LEU A 287 20.64 24.98 -4.65
N LYS A 288 20.87 25.38 -5.90
CA LYS A 288 22.18 25.88 -6.33
C LYS A 288 22.27 27.37 -6.06
N SER A 289 23.43 27.80 -5.61
CA SER A 289 23.68 29.14 -5.10
C SER A 289 24.72 29.88 -5.90
N THR A 290 24.63 31.20 -5.84
CA THR A 290 25.71 32.09 -6.24
C THR A 290 26.89 31.96 -5.26
N THR A 291 28.04 32.55 -5.61
CA THR A 291 29.24 32.54 -4.75
C THR A 291 29.05 33.24 -3.40
N ASN A 292 28.10 34.18 -3.29
CA ASN A 292 27.71 34.80 -2.02
C ASN A 292 26.64 34.00 -1.24
N GLY A 293 26.24 32.83 -1.72
CA GLY A 293 25.31 31.92 -1.05
C GLY A 293 23.83 32.18 -1.30
N ALA A 294 23.47 33.19 -2.10
CA ALA A 294 22.07 33.45 -2.47
C ALA A 294 21.54 32.37 -3.41
N ALA A 295 20.22 32.13 -3.40
CA ALA A 295 19.59 31.19 -4.32
C ALA A 295 19.74 31.66 -5.77
N ALA A 296 20.36 30.84 -6.62
CA ALA A 296 20.54 31.12 -8.04
C ALA A 296 19.59 30.27 -8.90
N LYS A 297 19.47 28.98 -8.56
CA LYS A 297 18.68 28.01 -9.31
C LYS A 297 18.07 26.97 -8.36
N VAL A 298 16.79 26.67 -8.55
CA VAL A 298 16.06 25.61 -7.83
C VAL A 298 16.01 24.38 -8.73
N PHE A 299 16.21 23.20 -8.16
CA PHE A 299 15.90 21.92 -8.77
C PHE A 299 14.78 21.26 -7.98
N VAL A 300 13.82 20.66 -8.68
CA VAL A 300 12.62 20.05 -8.09
C VAL A 300 12.36 18.72 -8.77
N SER A 301 12.20 17.63 -8.03
CA SER A 301 11.77 16.36 -8.62
C SER A 301 10.27 16.39 -8.90
N SER A 302 9.86 16.04 -10.12
CA SER A 302 8.46 15.87 -10.50
C SER A 302 8.19 14.38 -10.69
N GLN A 303 7.49 13.78 -9.70
CA GLN A 303 7.32 12.33 -9.62
C GLN A 303 6.55 11.77 -10.80
N ARG A 304 5.53 12.51 -11.26
CA ARG A 304 4.67 12.06 -12.35
C ARG A 304 5.34 12.17 -13.71
N ASP A 305 6.09 13.24 -13.99
CA ASP A 305 6.58 13.50 -15.35
C ASP A 305 7.96 12.88 -15.63
N ASP A 306 8.53 12.11 -14.69
CA ASP A 306 9.89 11.54 -14.77
C ASP A 306 10.95 12.59 -15.08
N GLU A 307 10.85 13.74 -14.42
CA GLU A 307 11.74 14.87 -14.67
C GLU A 307 12.22 15.56 -13.40
N VAL A 308 13.34 16.27 -13.55
CA VAL A 308 13.70 17.35 -12.65
C VAL A 308 13.40 18.67 -13.33
N VAL A 309 12.64 19.52 -12.66
CA VAL A 309 12.40 20.90 -13.08
C VAL A 309 13.50 21.79 -12.50
N ALA A 310 14.26 22.45 -13.36
CA ALA A 310 15.24 23.45 -12.98
C ALA A 310 14.69 24.86 -13.21
N VAL A 311 14.64 25.68 -12.17
CA VAL A 311 14.09 27.04 -12.19
C VAL A 311 15.19 28.04 -11.92
N ASP A 312 15.45 28.94 -12.87
CA ASP A 312 16.32 30.08 -12.63
C ASP A 312 15.62 31.12 -11.75
N VAL A 313 16.24 31.51 -10.63
CA VAL A 313 15.59 32.37 -9.64
C VAL A 313 15.48 33.81 -10.15
N ALA A 314 16.38 34.31 -10.98
CA ALA A 314 16.29 35.70 -11.44
C ALA A 314 15.28 35.87 -12.60
N SER A 315 15.36 34.98 -13.59
CA SER A 315 14.61 35.06 -14.84
C SER A 315 13.30 34.28 -14.84
N ARG A 316 13.09 33.40 -13.85
CA ARG A 316 11.94 32.48 -13.76
C ARG A 316 11.86 31.46 -14.90
N VAL A 317 12.94 31.29 -15.66
CA VAL A 317 13.01 30.29 -16.73
C VAL A 317 12.96 28.90 -16.12
N ILE A 318 12.00 28.11 -16.61
CA ILE A 318 11.80 26.70 -16.27
C ILE A 318 12.49 25.84 -17.34
N THR A 319 13.37 24.93 -16.92
CA THR A 319 14.01 23.93 -17.78
C THR A 319 13.62 22.53 -17.30
N ARG A 320 13.03 21.74 -18.18
CA ARG A 320 12.70 20.34 -17.93
C ARG A 320 13.91 19.45 -18.20
N ILE A 321 14.26 18.59 -17.25
CA ILE A 321 15.39 17.67 -17.37
C ILE A 321 14.84 16.24 -17.21
N PRO A 322 14.63 15.49 -18.30
CA PRO A 322 14.18 14.11 -18.23
C PRO A 322 15.17 13.25 -17.44
N VAL A 323 14.64 12.43 -16.53
CA VAL A 323 15.41 11.48 -15.69
C VAL A 323 14.77 10.09 -15.73
N GLY A 324 15.15 9.20 -14.82
CA GLY A 324 14.51 7.89 -14.67
C GLY A 324 13.13 8.00 -14.01
N SER A 325 12.42 6.88 -13.96
CA SER A 325 11.03 6.87 -13.53
C SER A 325 10.82 7.13 -12.02
N GLN A 326 9.86 7.99 -11.70
CA GLN A 326 9.43 8.43 -10.36
C GLN A 326 10.60 9.00 -9.53
N PRO A 327 11.12 10.18 -9.90
CA PRO A 327 12.21 10.82 -9.18
C PRO A 327 11.78 11.26 -7.78
N ASN A 328 12.50 10.79 -6.77
CA ASN A 328 12.30 11.05 -5.35
C ASN A 328 13.33 12.08 -4.85
N LYS A 329 14.07 11.76 -3.77
CA LYS A 329 15.05 12.67 -3.18
C LYS A 329 16.14 13.09 -4.18
N ILE A 330 16.48 14.37 -4.14
CA ILE A 330 17.56 14.96 -4.94
C ILE A 330 18.67 15.52 -4.03
N LEU A 331 19.92 15.38 -4.45
CA LEU A 331 21.08 15.74 -3.63
C LEU A 331 22.17 16.42 -4.47
N LEU A 332 22.57 17.62 -4.08
CA LEU A 332 23.70 18.33 -4.70
C LEU A 332 25.04 17.82 -4.15
N SER A 333 26.06 17.81 -5.00
CA SER A 333 27.46 17.78 -4.56
C SER A 333 27.82 19.08 -3.81
N ALA A 334 28.88 19.03 -3.00
CA ALA A 334 29.37 20.15 -2.21
C ALA A 334 29.78 21.35 -3.07
N ASP A 335 30.33 21.08 -4.26
CA ASP A 335 30.64 22.10 -5.27
C ASP A 335 29.41 22.56 -6.09
N GLN A 336 28.25 21.93 -5.85
CA GLN A 336 26.97 22.14 -6.51
C GLN A 336 26.99 21.96 -8.04
N ASN A 337 28.03 21.34 -8.61
CA ASN A 337 28.11 21.08 -10.05
C ASN A 337 27.34 19.84 -10.48
N LYS A 338 27.09 18.91 -9.56
CA LYS A 338 26.32 17.70 -9.81
C LYS A 338 25.07 17.65 -8.93
N LEU A 339 23.98 17.15 -9.50
CA LEU A 339 22.76 16.78 -8.79
C LEU A 339 22.51 15.28 -9.00
N TYR A 340 22.39 14.53 -7.91
CA TYR A 340 22.01 13.12 -7.92
C TYR A 340 20.50 13.01 -7.66
N VAL A 341 19.81 12.17 -8.42
CA VAL A 341 18.36 12.00 -8.37
C VAL A 341 18.04 10.52 -8.19
N ALA A 342 17.37 10.15 -7.10
CA ALA A 342 16.93 8.77 -6.89
C ALA A 342 15.64 8.51 -7.69
N ASN A 343 15.68 7.57 -8.63
CA ASN A 343 14.53 7.27 -9.49
C ASN A 343 13.89 5.95 -9.04
N GLY A 344 12.87 6.04 -8.17
CA GLY A 344 12.31 4.91 -7.43
C GLY A 344 11.79 3.79 -8.33
N ASN A 345 11.07 4.14 -9.38
CA ASN A 345 10.36 3.16 -10.19
C ASN A 345 11.25 2.49 -11.26
N SER A 346 12.43 3.07 -11.53
CA SER A 346 13.38 2.55 -12.53
C SER A 346 14.65 1.93 -11.94
N ASP A 347 14.82 1.92 -10.61
CA ASP A 347 16.02 1.42 -9.92
C ASP A 347 17.33 2.07 -10.40
N THR A 348 17.30 3.39 -10.64
CA THR A 348 18.47 4.15 -11.10
C THR A 348 18.72 5.41 -10.29
N ILE A 349 19.93 5.96 -10.46
CA ILE A 349 20.27 7.32 -10.05
C ILE A 349 20.65 8.12 -11.30
N SER A 350 19.96 9.24 -11.56
CA SER A 350 20.39 10.19 -12.59
C SER A 350 21.40 11.17 -12.01
N VAL A 351 22.45 11.46 -12.77
CA VAL A 351 23.49 12.46 -12.42
C VAL A 351 23.37 13.61 -13.39
N ILE A 352 22.98 14.78 -12.91
CA ILE A 352 22.76 15.99 -13.70
C ILE A 352 23.93 16.96 -13.48
N ASP A 353 24.47 17.52 -14.56
CA ASP A 353 25.32 18.70 -14.50
C ASP A 353 24.45 19.96 -14.36
N THR A 354 24.64 20.69 -13.26
CA THR A 354 23.76 21.80 -12.86
C THR A 354 24.04 23.11 -13.62
N ASN A 355 25.14 23.18 -14.36
CA ASN A 355 25.50 24.32 -15.19
C ASN A 355 24.75 24.25 -16.53
N SER A 356 24.82 23.09 -17.18
CA SER A 356 24.19 22.81 -18.47
C SER A 356 22.75 22.28 -18.37
N ASN A 357 22.28 21.92 -17.17
CA ASN A 357 20.97 21.30 -16.94
C ASN A 357 20.78 20.01 -17.76
N ARG A 358 21.80 19.14 -17.77
CA ARG A 358 21.79 17.89 -18.54
C ARG A 358 22.16 16.69 -17.70
N VAL A 359 21.50 15.56 -17.93
CA VAL A 359 21.94 14.27 -17.41
C VAL A 359 23.28 13.91 -18.07
N ILE A 360 24.32 13.75 -17.25
CA ILE A 360 25.68 13.37 -17.66
C ILE A 360 26.01 11.91 -17.33
N GLY A 361 25.13 11.22 -16.60
CA GLY A 361 25.27 9.80 -16.32
C GLY A 361 24.05 9.22 -15.61
N THR A 362 23.92 7.90 -15.70
CA THR A 362 22.90 7.13 -14.99
C THR A 362 23.58 5.94 -14.32
N ILE A 363 23.36 5.77 -13.02
CA ILE A 363 23.89 4.64 -12.23
C ILE A 363 22.76 3.64 -12.04
N SER A 364 22.94 2.42 -12.53
CA SER A 364 22.00 1.32 -12.26
C SER A 364 22.24 0.77 -10.85
N LEU A 365 21.15 0.55 -10.12
CA LEU A 365 21.18 -0.10 -8.81
C LEU A 365 20.91 -1.60 -8.90
N SER A 366 20.33 -2.06 -10.01
CA SER A 366 20.05 -3.48 -10.26
C SER A 366 21.31 -4.35 -10.18
N ARG A 367 21.10 -5.64 -9.86
CA ARG A 367 22.18 -6.63 -9.91
C ARG A 367 22.64 -6.82 -11.36
N PRO A 368 23.93 -7.14 -11.60
CA PRO A 368 24.40 -7.45 -12.95
C PRO A 368 23.57 -8.55 -13.61
N ASN A 369 23.07 -8.27 -14.83
CA ASN A 369 22.18 -9.15 -15.61
C ASN A 369 20.79 -9.39 -15.03
N ASP A 370 20.40 -8.65 -13.98
CA ASP A 370 19.02 -8.64 -13.53
C ASP A 370 18.25 -7.55 -14.26
N LYS A 371 17.09 -7.92 -14.79
CA LYS A 371 16.22 -7.02 -15.57
C LYS A 371 15.00 -6.57 -14.79
N TYR A 372 14.72 -7.20 -13.65
CA TYR A 372 13.54 -6.91 -12.85
C TYR A 372 13.81 -5.72 -11.95
N VAL A 373 12.86 -4.78 -11.94
CA VAL A 373 12.88 -3.61 -11.06
C VAL A 373 12.08 -3.87 -9.78
N GLY A 374 12.28 -3.03 -8.79
CA GLY A 374 11.57 -3.08 -7.51
C GLY A 374 12.46 -2.78 -6.31
N SER A 375 13.69 -2.32 -6.53
CA SER A 375 14.60 -1.91 -5.46
C SER A 375 14.12 -0.62 -4.79
N SER A 376 13.42 0.24 -5.54
CA SER A 376 12.76 1.46 -5.05
C SER A 376 13.71 2.42 -4.31
N PRO A 377 14.71 3.02 -5.00
CA PRO A 377 15.56 4.04 -4.40
C PRO A 377 14.77 5.32 -4.08
N ASN A 378 14.83 5.77 -2.83
CA ASN A 378 14.03 6.92 -2.39
C ASN A 378 14.77 8.00 -1.58
N SER A 379 16.01 7.74 -1.13
CA SER A 379 16.85 8.73 -0.44
C SER A 379 18.34 8.52 -0.75
N LEU A 380 19.10 9.61 -0.60
CA LEU A 380 20.50 9.74 -0.98
C LEU A 380 21.29 10.45 0.12
N ALA A 381 22.52 9.98 0.39
CA ALA A 381 23.48 10.71 1.21
C ALA A 381 24.93 10.47 0.73
N LEU A 382 25.72 11.54 0.61
CA LEU A 382 27.13 11.47 0.23
C LEU A 382 28.03 11.22 1.45
N SER A 383 29.11 10.47 1.24
CA SER A 383 30.23 10.47 2.19
C SER A 383 30.87 11.87 2.25
N PRO A 384 31.50 12.27 3.37
CA PRO A 384 32.13 13.58 3.48
C PRO A 384 33.22 13.88 2.42
N ASP A 385 33.82 12.83 1.85
CA ASP A 385 34.82 12.96 0.77
C ASP A 385 34.24 12.84 -0.65
N GLU A 386 32.91 12.73 -0.77
CA GLU A 386 32.14 12.58 -2.01
C GLU A 386 32.60 11.45 -2.94
N ARG A 387 33.19 10.40 -2.37
CA ARG A 387 33.57 9.18 -3.12
C ARG A 387 32.52 8.10 -3.08
N THR A 388 31.64 8.13 -2.09
CA THR A 388 30.61 7.13 -1.87
C THR A 388 29.24 7.79 -1.76
N LEU A 389 28.26 7.21 -2.43
CA LEU A 389 26.86 7.57 -2.33
C LEU A 389 26.10 6.42 -1.65
N TYR A 390 25.44 6.71 -0.54
CA TYR A 390 24.56 5.79 0.17
C TYR A 390 23.12 6.01 -0.27
N VAL A 391 22.43 4.93 -0.61
CA VAL A 391 21.08 4.99 -1.20
C VAL A 391 20.17 4.03 -0.46
N THR A 392 19.07 4.50 0.11
CA THR A 392 18.05 3.60 0.67
C THR A 392 17.31 2.92 -0.48
N LEU A 393 17.16 1.61 -0.39
CA LEU A 393 16.44 0.75 -1.31
C LEU A 393 15.22 0.19 -0.57
N ALA A 394 14.07 0.86 -0.72
CA ALA A 394 12.89 0.56 0.09
C ALA A 394 12.39 -0.87 -0.14
N GLY A 395 12.31 -1.31 -1.41
CA GLY A 395 11.84 -2.64 -1.78
C GLY A 395 12.85 -3.77 -1.53
N GLU A 396 14.13 -3.47 -1.31
CA GLU A 396 15.13 -4.46 -0.89
C GLU A 396 15.37 -4.50 0.62
N ASN A 397 14.77 -3.58 1.39
CA ASN A 397 15.04 -3.40 2.82
C ASN A 397 16.54 -3.24 3.12
N ALA A 398 17.21 -2.37 2.35
CA ALA A 398 18.67 -2.21 2.40
C ALA A 398 19.15 -0.78 2.09
N VAL A 399 20.44 -0.52 2.36
CA VAL A 399 21.18 0.62 1.83
C VAL A 399 22.21 0.12 0.80
N ALA A 400 22.13 0.60 -0.43
CA ALA A 400 23.19 0.44 -1.43
C ALA A 400 24.37 1.38 -1.14
N VAL A 401 25.57 0.85 -1.31
CA VAL A 401 26.83 1.59 -1.23
C VAL A 401 27.38 1.74 -2.65
N VAL A 402 27.35 2.94 -3.21
CA VAL A 402 27.77 3.22 -4.58
C VAL A 402 29.13 3.90 -4.59
N ASP A 403 30.07 3.36 -5.35
CA ASP A 403 31.36 4.02 -5.62
C ASP A 403 31.19 5.00 -6.79
N LEU A 404 31.35 6.30 -6.51
CA LEU A 404 31.14 7.35 -7.50
C LEU A 404 32.27 7.47 -8.52
N ARG A 405 33.43 6.83 -8.28
CA ARG A 405 34.52 6.79 -9.26
C ARG A 405 34.20 5.81 -10.39
N SER A 406 33.73 4.62 -10.05
CA SER A 406 33.34 3.61 -11.03
C SER A 406 31.89 3.74 -11.50
N GLY A 407 31.04 4.46 -10.75
CA GLY A 407 29.61 4.57 -11.01
C GLY A 407 28.87 3.24 -10.78
N ARG A 408 29.33 2.43 -9.82
CA ARG A 408 28.81 1.07 -9.57
C ARG A 408 28.48 0.83 -8.10
N VAL A 409 27.49 -0.02 -7.86
CA VAL A 409 27.18 -0.54 -6.52
C VAL A 409 28.31 -1.45 -6.05
N SER A 410 28.96 -1.07 -4.94
CA SER A 410 30.00 -1.85 -4.26
C SER A 410 29.43 -2.92 -3.34
N GLY A 411 28.20 -2.73 -2.86
CA GLY A 411 27.47 -3.70 -2.06
C GLY A 411 26.25 -3.11 -1.39
N ARG A 412 25.61 -3.90 -0.52
CA ARG A 412 24.36 -3.56 0.17
C ARG A 412 24.46 -3.89 1.66
N ILE A 413 23.76 -3.10 2.47
CA ILE A 413 23.68 -3.23 3.93
C ILE A 413 22.22 -3.46 4.30
N PRO A 414 21.84 -4.55 4.99
CA PRO A 414 20.46 -4.80 5.39
C PRO A 414 19.98 -3.78 6.43
N THR A 415 18.68 -3.46 6.41
CA THR A 415 18.03 -2.50 7.32
C THR A 415 16.75 -3.08 7.92
N GLY A 416 15.96 -2.23 8.58
CA GLY A 416 14.56 -2.50 8.90
C GLY A 416 13.67 -2.43 7.65
N TRP A 417 12.37 -2.66 7.83
CA TRP A 417 11.40 -2.72 6.74
C TRP A 417 11.09 -1.34 6.17
N TYR A 418 11.28 -1.21 4.85
CA TYR A 418 11.03 0.00 4.06
C TYR A 418 11.87 1.20 4.52
N PRO A 419 13.21 1.19 4.34
CA PRO A 419 14.08 2.32 4.68
C PRO A 419 13.75 3.54 3.82
N ASN A 420 13.45 4.68 4.47
CA ASN A 420 13.02 5.91 3.81
C ASN A 420 14.11 6.99 3.75
N SER A 421 15.06 6.98 4.68
CA SER A 421 16.09 8.02 4.71
C SER A 421 17.40 7.54 5.29
N VAL A 422 18.49 8.08 4.77
CA VAL A 422 19.85 7.87 5.27
C VAL A 422 20.54 9.21 5.47
N SER A 423 21.29 9.35 6.57
CA SER A 423 22.24 10.43 6.84
C SER A 423 23.60 9.85 7.19
N VAL A 424 24.69 10.56 6.86
CA VAL A 424 26.06 10.14 7.16
C VAL A 424 26.64 11.04 8.25
N SER A 425 27.32 10.45 9.24
CA SER A 425 28.04 11.24 10.26
C SER A 425 29.14 12.09 9.64
N GLN A 426 29.46 13.22 10.26
CA GLN A 426 30.44 14.17 9.72
C GLN A 426 31.85 13.58 9.55
N ASP A 427 32.21 12.59 10.37
CA ASP A 427 33.46 11.83 10.25
C ASP A 427 33.43 10.70 9.21
N GLY A 428 32.28 10.47 8.57
CA GLY A 428 32.07 9.44 7.55
C GLY A 428 32.04 8.01 8.07
N ARG A 429 31.95 7.79 9.40
CA ARG A 429 32.07 6.46 10.01
C ARG A 429 30.75 5.77 10.32
N LYS A 430 29.63 6.50 10.33
CA LYS A 430 28.30 5.96 10.68
C LYS A 430 27.22 6.44 9.73
N LEU A 431 26.23 5.58 9.53
CA LEU A 431 24.98 5.87 8.85
C LEU A 431 23.85 5.91 9.89
N PHE A 432 22.94 6.85 9.74
CA PHE A 432 21.67 6.91 10.44
C PHE A 432 20.58 6.59 9.42
N VAL A 433 19.89 5.47 9.58
CA VAL A 433 18.89 5.00 8.61
C VAL A 433 17.56 4.85 9.30
N VAL A 434 16.51 5.50 8.78
CA VAL A 434 15.16 5.37 9.32
C VAL A 434 14.28 4.55 8.38
N ASN A 435 13.34 3.81 8.95
CA ASN A 435 12.44 2.94 8.23
C ASN A 435 10.98 3.24 8.57
N ALA A 436 10.09 2.96 7.62
CA ALA A 436 8.68 3.30 7.74
C ALA A 436 7.87 2.28 8.55
N LYS A 437 8.15 0.99 8.32
CA LYS A 437 7.26 -0.12 8.68
C LYS A 437 7.87 -1.08 9.70
N SER A 438 7.00 -1.83 10.37
CA SER A 438 7.36 -2.99 11.21
C SER A 438 6.18 -3.95 11.29
N ASN A 439 6.42 -5.23 11.53
CA ASN A 439 5.33 -6.21 11.70
C ASN A 439 4.25 -5.78 12.71
N SER A 440 3.00 -6.00 12.33
CA SER A 440 1.78 -5.61 13.04
C SER A 440 1.28 -6.66 14.03
N GLY A 441 1.53 -7.95 13.81
CA GLY A 441 1.12 -9.01 14.73
C GLY A 441 -0.42 -9.07 14.94
N PRO A 442 -0.91 -9.84 15.94
CA PRO A 442 -2.32 -10.14 16.15
C PRO A 442 -3.14 -8.89 16.47
N ASN A 443 -4.42 -8.88 16.09
CA ASN A 443 -5.31 -7.71 16.25
C ASN A 443 -6.78 -8.00 16.60
N PRO A 444 -7.08 -8.71 17.70
CA PRO A 444 -8.05 -8.17 18.65
C PRO A 444 -7.40 -7.68 19.96
N SER A 445 -7.93 -6.63 20.61
CA SER A 445 -7.17 -5.87 21.63
C SER A 445 -7.57 -5.95 23.12
N GLN A 446 -6.66 -6.55 23.89
CA GLN A 446 -6.28 -6.56 25.31
C GLN A 446 -4.95 -7.34 25.32
N SER A 447 -3.88 -6.61 25.59
CA SER A 447 -2.49 -7.07 25.75
C SER A 447 -1.67 -7.19 24.45
N ARG A 448 -0.77 -6.23 24.21
CA ARG A 448 0.41 -6.41 23.35
C ARG A 448 1.65 -6.44 24.23
N THR A 449 2.16 -7.64 24.49
CA THR A 449 3.45 -8.11 23.98
C THR A 449 4.41 -7.03 23.43
N THR A 450 5.24 -6.43 24.31
CA THR A 450 6.44 -5.62 23.95
C THR A 450 7.56 -6.55 23.45
N PRO A 451 8.53 -6.12 22.62
CA PRO A 451 9.36 -6.92 21.69
C PRO A 451 9.18 -8.47 21.66
N ALA A 452 7.95 -8.98 21.57
CA ALA A 452 7.49 -10.34 21.92
C ALA A 452 7.20 -10.65 23.43
N GLY A 453 6.06 -10.19 23.97
CA GLY A 453 5.24 -11.14 24.77
C GLY A 453 4.61 -10.74 26.12
N LEU A 454 5.01 -9.67 26.82
CA LEU A 454 4.98 -9.77 28.30
C LEU A 454 4.18 -8.75 29.14
N ALA A 455 3.27 -7.92 28.60
CA ALA A 455 2.45 -7.02 29.45
C ALA A 455 0.93 -7.09 29.18
N ARG A 456 0.16 -7.19 30.28
CA ARG A 456 -1.32 -7.20 30.29
C ARG A 456 -1.86 -5.79 30.55
N ASN A 457 -2.57 -5.21 29.59
CA ASN A 457 -3.35 -3.99 29.80
C ASN A 457 -4.69 -4.11 29.09
N THR A 458 -5.76 -4.03 29.88
CA THR A 458 -7.13 -4.35 29.46
C THR A 458 -7.91 -3.17 28.86
N THR A 459 -7.29 -1.98 28.78
CA THR A 459 -7.98 -0.71 28.46
C THR A 459 -7.76 -0.21 27.01
N PHE A 460 -7.02 -0.94 26.17
CA PHE A 460 -6.48 -0.39 24.92
C PHE A 460 -6.97 -1.09 23.65
N ARG A 461 -6.93 -0.36 22.52
CA ARG A 461 -7.63 -0.63 21.24
C ARG A 461 -6.85 -0.02 20.07
N ASN A 462 -5.84 -0.71 19.59
CA ASN A 462 -5.22 -0.37 18.31
C ASN A 462 -5.11 -1.64 17.49
N GLU A 463 -5.93 -1.77 16.46
CA GLU A 463 -6.16 -3.03 15.74
C GLU A 463 -5.83 -2.90 14.25
N TYR A 464 -5.68 -1.66 13.77
CA TYR A 464 -5.52 -1.40 12.34
C TYR A 464 -4.05 -1.52 11.94
N ASN A 465 -3.78 -2.14 10.80
CA ASN A 465 -2.43 -2.38 10.28
C ASN A 465 -1.54 -1.14 10.43
N TRP A 466 -1.94 -0.03 9.80
CA TRP A 466 -1.20 1.24 9.83
C TRP A 466 -0.83 1.75 11.21
N ALA A 467 -1.71 1.52 12.18
CA ALA A 467 -1.52 1.99 13.53
C ALA A 467 -0.67 1.00 14.36
N LEU A 468 -0.63 -0.28 13.97
CA LEU A 468 0.18 -1.33 14.60
C LEU A 468 1.63 -1.32 14.13
N GLU A 469 1.88 -0.89 12.89
CA GLU A 469 3.20 -0.67 12.33
C GLU A 469 3.90 0.52 12.98
N LYS A 470 5.23 0.43 13.09
CA LYS A 470 6.08 1.41 13.79
C LYS A 470 7.35 1.69 13.03
N ALA A 471 7.78 2.95 13.11
CA ALA A 471 9.06 3.38 12.58
C ALA A 471 10.22 3.02 13.52
N GLY A 472 11.39 2.90 12.92
CA GLY A 472 12.63 2.69 13.62
C GLY A 472 13.77 3.52 13.05
N ILE A 473 14.90 3.47 13.77
CA ILE A 473 16.16 4.08 13.39
C ILE A 473 17.31 3.12 13.67
N ALA A 474 18.14 2.91 12.65
CA ALA A 474 19.38 2.18 12.73
C ALA A 474 20.58 3.14 12.84
N VAL A 475 21.53 2.83 13.71
CA VAL A 475 22.88 3.41 13.67
C VAL A 475 23.82 2.34 13.17
N ILE A 476 24.37 2.52 11.97
CA ILE A 476 25.15 1.49 11.29
C ILE A 476 26.59 1.98 11.09
N PRO A 477 27.61 1.34 11.68
CA PRO A 477 29.00 1.60 11.32
C PRO A 477 29.22 1.34 9.83
N VAL A 478 29.92 2.23 9.13
CA VAL A 478 30.26 2.04 7.72
C VAL A 478 31.13 0.78 7.59
N PRO A 479 30.67 -0.24 6.85
CA PRO A 479 31.30 -1.56 6.85
C PRO A 479 32.61 -1.56 6.07
N SER A 480 33.54 -2.44 6.46
CA SER A 480 34.69 -2.79 5.64
C SER A 480 34.25 -3.49 4.34
N ALA A 481 35.10 -3.52 3.31
CA ALA A 481 34.79 -4.20 2.04
C ALA A 481 34.43 -5.70 2.24
N GLY A 482 35.14 -6.39 3.14
CA GLY A 482 34.85 -7.80 3.46
C GLY A 482 33.50 -7.99 4.15
N SER A 483 33.18 -7.12 5.11
CA SER A 483 31.87 -7.11 5.78
C SER A 483 30.75 -6.79 4.80
N LEU A 484 30.95 -5.79 3.92
CA LEU A 484 29.98 -5.37 2.92
C LEU A 484 29.61 -6.50 1.95
N ALA A 485 30.57 -7.31 1.52
CA ALA A 485 30.29 -8.47 0.67
C ALA A 485 29.43 -9.53 1.38
N ALA A 486 29.63 -9.76 2.68
CA ALA A 486 28.81 -10.68 3.46
C ALA A 486 27.38 -10.13 3.66
N LEU A 487 27.26 -8.85 3.98
CA LEU A 487 25.97 -8.16 4.12
C LEU A 487 25.19 -8.16 2.80
N SER A 488 25.87 -8.02 1.65
CA SER A 488 25.21 -8.07 0.34
C SER A 488 24.56 -9.43 0.08
N ARG A 489 25.25 -10.53 0.42
CA ARG A 489 24.67 -11.88 0.33
C ARG A 489 23.49 -12.07 1.29
N GLN A 490 23.55 -11.45 2.46
CA GLN A 490 22.42 -11.46 3.40
C GLN A 490 21.20 -10.75 2.81
N VAL A 491 21.39 -9.58 2.15
CA VAL A 491 20.31 -8.88 1.44
C VAL A 491 19.74 -9.73 0.31
N ASP A 492 20.56 -10.42 -0.47
CA ASP A 492 20.09 -11.33 -1.53
C ASP A 492 19.23 -12.48 -0.96
N LYS A 493 19.68 -13.08 0.14
CA LYS A 493 18.94 -14.15 0.84
C LYS A 493 17.61 -13.63 1.41
N ASN A 494 17.64 -12.47 2.05
CA ASN A 494 16.49 -11.80 2.64
C ASN A 494 15.39 -11.51 1.61
N ASN A 495 15.77 -11.21 0.38
CA ASN A 495 14.86 -10.88 -0.72
C ASN A 495 14.59 -12.05 -1.67
N GLY A 496 14.95 -13.29 -1.29
CA GLY A 496 14.55 -14.49 -2.03
C GLY A 496 15.24 -14.71 -3.37
N PHE A 497 16.40 -14.08 -3.63
CA PHE A 497 17.10 -14.24 -4.92
C PHE A 497 17.50 -15.69 -5.25
N ASP A 498 17.65 -16.53 -4.22
CA ASP A 498 17.93 -17.96 -4.38
C ASP A 498 16.72 -18.79 -4.87
N ASN A 499 15.51 -18.21 -4.87
CA ASN A 499 14.26 -18.90 -5.21
C ASN A 499 13.94 -18.94 -6.72
N ARG A 500 14.66 -18.21 -7.58
CA ARG A 500 14.37 -18.03 -9.04
C ARG A 500 14.41 -19.30 -9.91
N ARG A 501 14.43 -20.49 -9.31
CA ARG A 501 14.53 -21.77 -10.01
C ARG A 501 13.15 -22.17 -10.55
N PRO A 502 13.05 -22.70 -11.79
CA PRO A 502 11.77 -23.17 -12.31
C PRO A 502 11.15 -24.26 -11.42
N ASP A 503 9.90 -24.06 -11.03
CA ASP A 503 9.14 -25.06 -10.28
C ASP A 503 8.60 -26.17 -11.22
N ARG A 504 8.77 -27.43 -10.81
CA ARG A 504 8.42 -28.59 -11.65
C ARG A 504 6.92 -28.86 -11.72
N THR A 505 6.16 -28.48 -10.69
CA THR A 505 4.71 -28.59 -10.68
C THR A 505 4.13 -27.48 -11.54
N MET A 506 4.59 -26.25 -11.35
CA MET A 506 4.20 -25.11 -12.18
C MET A 506 4.47 -25.34 -13.67
N ARG A 507 5.66 -25.82 -14.04
CA ARG A 507 5.97 -26.15 -15.44
C ARG A 507 5.05 -27.22 -16.04
N PHE A 508 4.61 -28.19 -15.22
CA PHE A 508 3.63 -29.17 -15.67
C PHE A 508 2.27 -28.51 -15.92
N LEU A 509 1.82 -27.68 -14.98
CA LEU A 509 0.52 -26.99 -15.04
C LEU A 509 0.45 -25.95 -16.15
N GLN A 510 1.54 -25.27 -16.47
CA GLN A 510 1.64 -24.36 -17.61
C GLN A 510 1.22 -25.03 -18.94
N GLY A 511 1.44 -26.35 -19.06
CA GLY A 511 1.01 -27.15 -20.21
C GLY A 511 -0.43 -27.67 -20.12
N LYS A 512 -1.15 -27.39 -19.03
CA LYS A 512 -2.51 -27.89 -18.72
C LYS A 512 -3.52 -26.77 -18.54
N ILE A 513 -3.16 -25.74 -17.80
CA ILE A 513 -3.98 -24.56 -17.53
C ILE A 513 -3.72 -23.54 -18.63
N LYS A 514 -4.79 -23.10 -19.30
CA LYS A 514 -4.76 -22.05 -20.32
C LYS A 514 -5.41 -20.76 -19.84
N ASN A 515 -6.27 -20.86 -18.83
CA ASN A 515 -7.13 -19.79 -18.36
C ASN A 515 -6.96 -19.62 -16.84
N VAL A 516 -6.74 -18.38 -16.41
CA VAL A 516 -6.77 -17.97 -15.01
C VAL A 516 -7.90 -16.95 -14.86
N ILE A 517 -8.87 -17.27 -14.01
CA ILE A 517 -9.87 -16.32 -13.55
C ILE A 517 -9.41 -15.82 -12.18
N TYR A 518 -9.11 -14.55 -12.10
CA TYR A 518 -8.62 -13.87 -10.91
C TYR A 518 -9.76 -13.04 -10.32
N VAL A 519 -10.26 -13.46 -9.17
CA VAL A 519 -11.25 -12.72 -8.38
C VAL A 519 -10.53 -11.97 -7.28
N LEU A 520 -10.74 -10.66 -7.21
CA LEU A 520 -10.29 -9.84 -6.09
C LEU A 520 -11.52 -9.33 -5.34
N LYS A 521 -11.53 -9.59 -4.05
CA LYS A 521 -12.54 -9.16 -3.09
C LYS A 521 -11.94 -8.06 -2.20
N GLU A 522 -12.69 -7.62 -1.20
CA GLU A 522 -12.32 -6.50 -0.34
C GLU A 522 -11.68 -6.99 0.97
N ASN A 523 -12.33 -6.83 2.12
CA ASN A 523 -11.59 -6.70 3.37
C ASN A 523 -11.88 -7.75 4.43
N ARG A 524 -11.27 -8.94 4.42
CA ARG A 524 -11.56 -9.94 5.47
C ARG A 524 -10.35 -10.66 6.04
N THR A 525 -10.29 -10.72 7.37
CA THR A 525 -9.31 -11.58 8.04
C THR A 525 -9.72 -13.05 8.02
N TYR A 526 -8.73 -13.94 8.13
CA TYR A 526 -8.96 -15.38 8.16
C TYR A 526 -9.94 -15.79 9.26
N ASP A 527 -9.78 -15.29 10.48
CA ASP A 527 -10.62 -15.70 11.59
C ASP A 527 -12.08 -15.23 11.47
N GLN A 528 -12.33 -14.07 10.88
CA GLN A 528 -13.68 -13.54 10.69
C GLN A 528 -14.55 -14.46 9.84
N VAL A 529 -13.96 -15.09 8.83
CA VAL A 529 -14.68 -15.95 7.87
C VAL A 529 -14.47 -17.43 8.16
N LEU A 530 -13.23 -17.88 8.38
CA LEU A 530 -12.84 -19.30 8.44
C LEU A 530 -12.38 -19.76 9.83
N GLY A 531 -12.55 -18.93 10.87
CA GLY A 531 -12.13 -19.25 12.24
C GLY A 531 -12.81 -20.50 12.83
N ASP A 532 -14.00 -20.84 12.36
CA ASP A 532 -14.83 -21.99 12.77
C ASP A 532 -14.58 -23.26 11.94
N LEU A 533 -13.63 -23.25 10.99
CA LEU A 533 -13.28 -24.44 10.22
C LEU A 533 -12.82 -25.60 11.13
N PRO A 534 -13.17 -26.86 10.84
CA PRO A 534 -12.75 -28.01 11.64
C PRO A 534 -11.25 -28.34 11.51
N ILE A 535 -10.51 -27.67 10.63
CA ILE A 535 -9.07 -27.83 10.39
C ILE A 535 -8.40 -26.46 10.28
N GLY A 536 -7.07 -26.45 10.33
CA GLY A 536 -6.28 -25.22 10.26
C GLY A 536 -6.23 -24.44 11.56
N ASN A 537 -5.46 -23.36 11.55
CA ASN A 537 -5.22 -22.49 12.70
C ASN A 537 -6.25 -21.35 12.78
N GLY A 538 -7.54 -21.64 12.97
CA GLY A 538 -8.58 -20.61 13.14
C GLY A 538 -9.03 -20.43 14.59
N ASP A 539 -9.47 -19.24 14.98
CA ASP A 539 -10.13 -19.00 16.26
C ASP A 539 -11.66 -18.87 16.08
N PRO A 540 -12.46 -19.90 16.47
CA PRO A 540 -13.91 -19.85 16.36
C PRO A 540 -14.55 -18.70 17.15
N ALA A 541 -13.90 -18.20 18.20
CA ALA A 541 -14.42 -17.08 18.99
C ALA A 541 -14.45 -15.77 18.20
N LEU A 542 -13.58 -15.64 17.19
CA LEU A 542 -13.46 -14.45 16.34
C LEU A 542 -14.31 -14.53 15.06
N THR A 543 -14.91 -15.68 14.77
CA THR A 543 -15.74 -15.86 13.57
C THR A 543 -16.98 -15.00 13.60
N LEU A 544 -17.09 -14.06 12.66
CA LEU A 544 -18.26 -13.20 12.47
C LEU A 544 -19.20 -13.74 11.39
N LEU A 545 -18.65 -14.45 10.41
CA LEU A 545 -19.34 -14.81 9.18
C LEU A 545 -19.33 -16.34 9.00
N PRO A 546 -19.98 -17.09 9.90
CA PRO A 546 -19.91 -18.55 9.96
C PRO A 546 -20.51 -19.24 8.73
N GLU A 547 -20.27 -20.55 8.63
CA GLU A 547 -20.69 -21.38 7.49
C GLU A 547 -22.12 -21.16 7.00
N PRO A 548 -23.16 -21.00 7.84
CA PRO A 548 -24.50 -20.83 7.29
C PRO A 548 -24.73 -19.51 6.55
N ILE A 549 -23.92 -18.48 6.84
CA ILE A 549 -23.91 -17.18 6.15
C ILE A 549 -22.98 -17.20 4.94
N SER A 550 -21.81 -17.85 5.05
CA SER A 550 -20.80 -17.93 3.99
C SER A 550 -20.45 -19.36 3.55
N PRO A 551 -21.45 -20.17 3.15
CA PRO A 551 -21.23 -21.59 2.89
C PRO A 551 -20.28 -21.87 1.74
N ASN A 552 -20.20 -21.00 0.74
CA ASN A 552 -19.30 -21.21 -0.39
C ASN A 552 -17.85 -20.97 -0.01
N HIS A 553 -17.53 -19.92 0.75
CA HIS A 553 -16.17 -19.69 1.28
C HIS A 553 -15.70 -20.91 2.09
N HIS A 554 -16.53 -21.40 3.02
CA HIS A 554 -16.24 -22.58 3.83
C HIS A 554 -16.07 -23.85 2.99
N LYS A 555 -17.00 -24.09 2.07
CA LYS A 555 -16.98 -25.27 1.21
C LYS A 555 -15.80 -25.25 0.25
N LEU A 556 -15.42 -24.10 -0.29
CA LEU A 556 -14.24 -23.96 -1.16
C LEU A 556 -12.95 -24.28 -0.37
N ALA A 557 -12.80 -23.77 0.85
CA ALA A 557 -11.66 -24.10 1.71
C ALA A 557 -11.57 -25.60 2.03
N LEU A 558 -12.71 -26.26 2.29
CA LEU A 558 -12.78 -27.66 2.68
C LEU A 558 -12.69 -28.65 1.50
N ASP A 559 -13.31 -28.34 0.37
CA ASP A 559 -13.29 -29.22 -0.81
C ASP A 559 -11.95 -29.17 -1.54
N PHE A 560 -11.31 -28.00 -1.56
CA PHE A 560 -10.01 -27.79 -2.21
C PHE A 560 -8.89 -27.76 -1.16
N VAL A 561 -8.20 -26.63 -1.03
CA VAL A 561 -7.11 -26.43 -0.08
C VAL A 561 -7.55 -25.41 0.96
N THR A 562 -7.30 -25.74 2.22
CA THR A 562 -7.39 -24.78 3.32
C THR A 562 -6.01 -24.14 3.52
N PHE A 563 -5.92 -22.81 3.35
CA PHE A 563 -4.72 -22.05 3.65
C PHE A 563 -4.89 -21.33 4.99
N ASP A 564 -4.17 -21.76 6.04
CA ASP A 564 -4.29 -21.17 7.39
C ASP A 564 -3.16 -20.19 7.75
N ASN A 565 -2.29 -19.91 6.78
CA ASN A 565 -1.07 -19.10 6.90
C ASN A 565 -0.85 -18.23 5.66
N PHE A 566 -1.94 -17.66 5.12
CA PHE A 566 -1.93 -16.73 3.98
C PHE A 566 -2.02 -15.28 4.47
N TYR A 567 -1.25 -14.38 3.86
CA TYR A 567 -1.16 -12.98 4.27
C TYR A 567 -1.33 -12.02 3.09
N ASP A 568 -2.20 -11.03 3.26
CA ASP A 568 -2.22 -9.90 2.33
C ASP A 568 -0.96 -9.06 2.52
N SER A 569 -0.33 -8.67 1.42
CA SER A 569 0.94 -7.93 1.47
C SER A 569 0.76 -6.42 1.70
N GLY A 570 -0.47 -5.90 1.57
CA GLY A 570 -0.80 -4.49 1.78
C GLY A 570 -1.49 -4.23 3.12
N GLU A 571 -1.32 -3.02 3.64
CA GLU A 571 -1.90 -2.60 4.92
C GLU A 571 -3.35 -2.07 4.79
N SER A 572 -3.73 -1.62 3.59
CA SER A 572 -5.04 -1.08 3.20
C SER A 572 -5.22 -1.15 1.67
N SER A 573 -6.41 -0.87 1.14
CA SER A 573 -6.70 -0.99 -0.31
C SER A 573 -5.72 -0.20 -1.16
N GLY A 574 -5.34 0.99 -0.67
CA GLY A 574 -4.30 1.84 -1.25
C GLY A 574 -2.99 1.16 -1.58
N VAL A 575 -2.58 0.19 -0.78
CA VAL A 575 -1.35 -0.58 -0.97
C VAL A 575 -1.67 -1.99 -1.49
N GLY A 576 -2.79 -2.57 -1.07
CA GLY A 576 -3.32 -3.88 -1.45
C GLY A 576 -3.47 -4.05 -2.95
N TRP A 577 -4.17 -3.13 -3.62
CA TRP A 577 -4.34 -3.15 -5.08
C TRP A 577 -3.02 -3.20 -5.85
N ASN A 578 -1.98 -2.56 -5.32
CA ASN A 578 -0.66 -2.52 -5.95
C ASN A 578 0.02 -3.89 -5.88
N TRP A 579 0.04 -4.50 -4.69
CA TRP A 579 0.53 -5.86 -4.52
C TRP A 579 -0.26 -6.88 -5.35
N SER A 580 -1.59 -6.72 -5.38
CA SER A 580 -2.54 -7.63 -6.01
C SER A 580 -2.60 -7.51 -7.54
N THR A 581 -2.03 -6.47 -8.15
CA THR A 581 -2.03 -6.31 -9.61
C THR A 581 -0.67 -6.17 -10.25
N TYR A 582 0.38 -5.80 -9.48
CA TYR A 582 1.74 -5.73 -10.01
C TYR A 582 2.87 -6.16 -9.05
N GLY A 583 2.54 -6.80 -7.92
CA GLY A 583 3.50 -7.53 -7.07
C GLY A 583 4.48 -6.67 -6.27
N ARG A 584 4.28 -5.34 -6.24
CA ARG A 584 5.04 -4.38 -5.42
C ARG A 584 4.25 -3.09 -5.25
N THR A 585 4.82 -2.13 -4.54
CA THR A 585 4.30 -0.76 -4.39
C THR A 585 5.28 0.26 -4.97
N THR A 586 4.79 1.43 -5.34
CA THR A 586 5.64 2.58 -5.69
C THR A 586 5.93 3.45 -4.48
N ASP A 587 7.04 4.19 -4.50
CA ASP A 587 7.39 5.09 -3.38
C ASP A 587 6.39 6.25 -3.23
N TYR A 588 5.73 6.63 -4.32
CA TYR A 588 4.59 7.55 -4.30
C TYR A 588 3.47 7.02 -3.40
N THR A 589 3.02 5.79 -3.64
CA THR A 589 1.90 5.20 -2.89
C THR A 589 2.26 4.99 -1.42
N GLU A 590 3.45 4.48 -1.16
CA GLU A 590 3.90 4.22 0.22
C GLU A 590 3.97 5.49 1.07
N LYS A 591 4.26 6.66 0.47
CA LYS A 591 4.29 7.95 1.19
C LYS A 591 2.97 8.69 1.22
N THR A 592 2.07 8.41 0.29
CA THR A 592 0.79 9.13 0.19
C THR A 592 -0.32 8.43 0.95
N GLN A 593 -0.39 7.09 0.89
CA GLN A 593 -1.55 6.34 1.41
C GLN A 593 -1.65 6.36 2.93
N SER A 594 -0.53 6.17 3.63
CA SER A 594 -0.47 6.25 5.08
C SER A 594 -0.93 7.61 5.62
N VAL A 595 -0.57 8.70 4.94
CA VAL A 595 -0.99 10.06 5.27
C VAL A 595 -2.46 10.27 4.91
N LEU A 596 -2.91 9.75 3.75
CA LEU A 596 -4.28 9.83 3.27
C LEU A 596 -5.28 9.19 4.25
N TYR A 597 -5.00 7.93 4.64
CA TYR A 597 -5.77 7.15 5.62
C TYR A 597 -5.55 7.66 7.05
N GLY A 598 -4.41 8.28 7.31
CA GLY A 598 -4.02 8.81 8.60
C GLY A 598 -4.43 10.27 8.80
N ASN A 599 -3.43 11.12 8.98
CA ASN A 599 -3.64 12.49 9.42
C ASN A 599 -4.35 13.39 8.39
N ALA A 600 -4.28 13.09 7.10
CA ALA A 600 -4.96 13.89 6.09
C ALA A 600 -6.47 13.62 6.00
N GLY A 601 -6.92 12.39 6.25
CA GLY A 601 -8.34 12.01 6.20
C GLY A 601 -9.02 12.43 4.89
N PHE A 602 -8.36 12.15 3.74
CA PHE A 602 -8.87 12.47 2.40
C PHE A 602 -9.12 13.97 2.09
N ASN A 603 -8.44 14.90 2.78
CA ASN A 603 -8.57 16.35 2.56
C ASN A 603 -7.50 16.97 1.64
N GLY A 604 -6.59 16.19 1.05
CA GLY A 604 -5.47 16.73 0.27
C GLY A 604 -4.99 15.75 -0.77
N LEU A 605 -4.21 14.76 -0.32
CA LEU A 605 -3.83 13.60 -1.13
C LEU A 605 -5.09 12.85 -1.62
N THR A 606 -4.96 12.11 -2.73
CA THR A 606 -6.08 11.46 -3.41
C THR A 606 -5.92 9.95 -3.62
N TYR A 607 -7.03 9.31 -3.98
CA TYR A 607 -7.14 7.87 -4.24
C TYR A 607 -6.62 7.56 -5.66
N ASP A 608 -5.29 7.49 -5.80
CA ASP A 608 -4.67 7.45 -7.14
C ASP A 608 -4.27 6.04 -7.62
N TYR A 609 -4.44 5.03 -6.78
CA TYR A 609 -3.81 3.73 -6.99
C TYR A 609 -4.55 2.78 -7.92
N GLU A 610 -5.83 3.06 -8.19
CA GLU A 610 -6.67 2.37 -9.19
C GLU A 610 -6.71 3.11 -10.55
N GLY A 611 -5.72 3.96 -10.82
CA GLY A 611 -5.48 4.56 -12.14
C GLY A 611 -6.13 5.93 -12.38
N LEU A 612 -6.84 6.47 -11.39
CA LEU A 612 -7.20 7.89 -11.36
C LEU A 612 -6.00 8.70 -10.86
N ASN A 613 -5.85 9.96 -11.28
CA ASN A 613 -4.95 10.90 -10.60
C ASN A 613 -5.72 12.17 -10.26
N ARG A 614 -5.76 12.58 -8.99
CA ARG A 614 -6.56 13.73 -8.51
C ARG A 614 -8.04 13.59 -8.84
N ASN A 615 -8.59 12.37 -8.68
CA ASN A 615 -9.96 12.03 -9.03
C ASN A 615 -10.30 12.21 -10.53
N ILE A 616 -9.29 12.18 -11.41
CA ILE A 616 -9.48 12.30 -12.86
C ILE A 616 -9.06 10.99 -13.54
N ASN A 617 -9.95 10.42 -14.34
CA ASN A 617 -9.63 9.29 -15.20
C ASN A 617 -8.76 9.72 -16.38
N ILE A 618 -7.46 9.48 -16.25
CA ILE A 618 -6.46 9.91 -17.22
C ILE A 618 -6.44 9.09 -18.51
N ALA A 619 -7.08 7.91 -18.52
CA ALA A 619 -7.22 7.09 -19.73
C ALA A 619 -8.25 7.65 -20.72
N LEU A 620 -9.19 8.48 -20.24
CA LEU A 620 -10.13 9.18 -21.09
C LEU A 620 -9.52 10.44 -21.71
N PRO A 621 -9.91 10.81 -22.95
CA PRO A 621 -9.52 12.08 -23.53
C PRO A 621 -10.29 13.23 -22.87
N GLN A 622 -9.73 14.45 -22.91
CA GLN A 622 -10.47 15.67 -22.61
C GLN A 622 -11.18 16.12 -23.89
N THR A 623 -12.52 16.07 -23.92
CA THR A 623 -13.32 16.49 -25.08
C THR A 623 -14.47 17.42 -24.65
N ASN A 624 -15.18 18.02 -25.62
CA ASN A 624 -16.39 18.81 -25.36
C ASN A 624 -17.65 17.94 -25.20
N SER A 625 -17.50 16.61 -25.12
CA SER A 625 -18.61 15.70 -24.81
C SER A 625 -19.13 15.97 -23.39
N THR A 626 -20.43 15.79 -23.19
CA THR A 626 -21.07 15.76 -21.87
C THR A 626 -21.21 14.33 -21.34
N SER A 627 -20.82 13.32 -22.11
CA SER A 627 -20.89 11.93 -21.68
C SER A 627 -19.66 11.59 -20.85
N GLN A 628 -19.92 11.20 -19.60
CA GLN A 628 -18.89 10.74 -18.68
C GLN A 628 -18.19 9.45 -19.13
N PHE A 629 -18.74 8.72 -20.10
CA PHE A 629 -18.17 7.45 -20.57
C PHE A 629 -17.05 7.62 -21.61
N ASN A 630 -16.85 8.84 -22.14
CA ASN A 630 -15.89 9.10 -23.21
C ASN A 630 -15.10 10.41 -23.03
N THR A 631 -15.28 11.09 -21.91
CA THR A 631 -14.57 12.34 -21.59
C THR A 631 -14.22 12.39 -20.12
N ARG A 632 -13.11 13.04 -19.79
CA ARG A 632 -12.71 13.26 -18.39
C ARG A 632 -13.77 14.04 -17.63
N VAL A 633 -13.87 13.79 -16.32
CA VAL A 633 -14.79 14.49 -15.40
C VAL A 633 -14.67 16.03 -15.49
N THR A 634 -13.47 16.57 -15.70
CA THR A 634 -13.25 18.01 -15.90
C THR A 634 -13.97 18.56 -17.12
N GLY A 635 -14.09 17.77 -18.20
CA GLY A 635 -14.87 18.13 -19.39
C GLY A 635 -16.38 18.03 -19.18
N VAL A 636 -16.83 17.06 -18.38
CA VAL A 636 -18.25 16.94 -17.98
C VAL A 636 -18.68 18.14 -17.15
N LEU A 637 -17.86 18.53 -16.16
CA LEU A 637 -18.14 19.63 -15.24
C LEU A 637 -17.90 21.02 -15.85
N ASP A 638 -16.98 21.14 -16.80
CA ASP A 638 -16.68 22.39 -17.48
C ASP A 638 -16.47 22.23 -19.00
N PRO A 639 -17.57 22.19 -19.78
CA PRO A 639 -17.50 22.10 -21.24
C PRO A 639 -16.78 23.29 -21.90
N SER A 640 -16.50 24.39 -21.19
CA SER A 640 -15.72 25.52 -21.72
C SER A 640 -14.22 25.23 -21.82
N GLY A 641 -13.76 24.17 -21.15
CA GLY A 641 -12.36 23.75 -21.14
C GLY A 641 -11.45 24.59 -20.26
N ARG A 642 -11.96 25.53 -19.47
CA ARG A 642 -11.16 26.35 -18.53
C ARG A 642 -10.64 25.53 -17.35
N SER A 643 -11.39 24.50 -16.97
CA SER A 643 -10.99 23.51 -15.97
C SER A 643 -10.27 22.31 -16.59
N SER A 644 -9.97 22.34 -17.90
CA SER A 644 -9.21 21.27 -18.54
C SER A 644 -7.86 21.20 -17.85
N ILE A 645 -7.69 20.17 -17.04
CA ILE A 645 -6.37 19.68 -16.74
C ILE A 645 -6.13 18.70 -17.89
N LEU A 646 -5.15 19.02 -18.74
CA LEU A 646 -4.47 18.00 -19.53
C LEU A 646 -3.25 17.56 -18.74
N PRO A 647 -3.41 16.98 -17.52
CA PRO A 647 -2.26 16.33 -16.98
C PRO A 647 -1.93 15.23 -17.99
N GLY A 648 -0.65 14.89 -18.12
CA GLY A 648 -0.25 13.85 -19.06
C GLY A 648 -1.13 12.60 -18.90
N THR A 649 -1.16 11.75 -19.92
CA THR A 649 -1.85 10.45 -19.81
C THR A 649 -1.12 9.46 -18.91
N LYS A 650 -0.08 9.92 -18.20
CA LYS A 650 0.73 9.10 -17.33
C LYS A 650 0.10 9.03 -15.94
N ASP A 651 0.02 7.82 -15.43
CA ASP A 651 -0.35 7.54 -14.06
C ASP A 651 0.86 7.70 -13.14
N VAL A 652 0.76 8.54 -12.10
CA VAL A 652 1.84 8.74 -11.13
C VAL A 652 2.14 7.49 -10.29
N ASN A 653 1.15 6.64 -10.08
CA ASN A 653 1.30 5.39 -9.32
C ASN A 653 1.68 4.19 -10.20
N ALA A 654 1.64 4.32 -11.53
CA ALA A 654 1.91 3.17 -12.39
C ALA A 654 3.33 2.61 -12.20
N PRO A 655 3.49 1.28 -12.16
CA PRO A 655 4.80 0.66 -12.27
C PRO A 655 5.41 0.95 -13.65
N ILE A 656 6.74 1.01 -13.73
CA ILE A 656 7.43 1.07 -15.02
C ILE A 656 6.96 -0.09 -15.90
N GLY A 657 6.71 0.16 -17.19
CA GLY A 657 6.16 -0.83 -18.12
C GLY A 657 4.63 -0.88 -18.20
N ASP A 658 3.90 -0.01 -17.49
CA ASP A 658 2.44 0.18 -17.66
C ASP A 658 2.11 0.54 -19.11
N GLY A 659 1.16 -0.20 -19.68
CA GLY A 659 0.72 -0.04 -21.07
C GLY A 659 1.75 -0.44 -22.14
N GLU A 660 2.96 -0.86 -21.75
CA GLU A 660 3.98 -1.33 -22.67
C GLU A 660 3.77 -2.79 -23.05
N ILE A 661 3.23 -3.02 -24.24
CA ILE A 661 2.91 -4.36 -24.76
C ILE A 661 3.99 -4.96 -25.67
N SER A 662 5.19 -4.36 -25.73
CA SER A 662 6.33 -4.90 -26.47
C SER A 662 6.88 -6.17 -25.80
N PRO A 663 7.23 -7.24 -26.54
CA PRO A 663 7.79 -8.47 -25.95
C PRO A 663 9.09 -8.28 -25.14
N ASN A 664 9.82 -7.19 -25.40
CA ASN A 664 11.08 -6.88 -24.70
C ASN A 664 10.88 -6.03 -23.44
N SER A 665 9.69 -5.49 -23.21
CA SER A 665 9.37 -4.72 -22.00
C SER A 665 9.25 -5.66 -20.78
N VAL A 666 9.56 -5.11 -19.61
CA VAL A 666 9.48 -5.75 -18.29
C VAL A 666 8.73 -4.78 -17.38
N GLY A 667 8.00 -5.27 -16.38
CA GLY A 667 7.22 -4.40 -15.50
C GLY A 667 5.73 -4.40 -15.84
N GLY A 668 5.07 -3.28 -15.62
CA GLY A 668 3.64 -3.11 -15.82
C GLY A 668 2.81 -3.95 -14.85
N TYR A 669 1.53 -4.03 -15.15
CA TYR A 669 0.57 -4.82 -14.41
C TYR A 669 0.48 -6.25 -14.95
N LEU A 670 -0.22 -7.12 -14.21
CA LEU A 670 -0.46 -8.51 -14.60
C LEU A 670 -1.06 -8.64 -16.01
N TRP A 671 -1.99 -7.74 -16.37
CA TRP A 671 -2.58 -7.72 -17.71
C TRP A 671 -1.58 -7.28 -18.79
N ASP A 672 -0.64 -6.37 -18.50
CA ASP A 672 0.38 -5.97 -19.47
C ASP A 672 1.31 -7.16 -19.77
N ALA A 673 1.71 -7.91 -18.74
CA ALA A 673 2.50 -9.12 -18.90
C ALA A 673 1.77 -10.21 -19.69
N ALA A 674 0.46 -10.37 -19.45
CA ALA A 674 -0.38 -11.26 -20.24
C ALA A 674 -0.40 -10.83 -21.72
N LEU A 675 -0.71 -9.56 -22.01
CA LEU A 675 -0.77 -9.03 -23.37
C LEU A 675 0.58 -9.11 -24.10
N ARG A 676 1.69 -8.81 -23.42
CA ARG A 676 3.07 -8.97 -23.95
C ARG A 676 3.38 -10.39 -24.38
N ALA A 677 2.84 -11.38 -23.66
CA ALA A 677 3.00 -12.80 -23.98
C ALA A 677 1.99 -13.29 -25.04
N GLY A 678 1.23 -12.38 -25.67
CA GLY A 678 0.21 -12.71 -26.67
C GLY A 678 -1.04 -13.39 -26.08
N LYS A 679 -1.31 -13.19 -24.78
CA LYS A 679 -2.48 -13.74 -24.09
C LYS A 679 -3.66 -12.77 -24.17
N THR A 680 -4.88 -13.30 -24.14
CA THR A 680 -6.10 -12.50 -24.09
C THR A 680 -6.46 -12.12 -22.66
N VAL A 681 -7.00 -10.91 -22.48
CA VAL A 681 -7.41 -10.37 -21.16
C VAL A 681 -8.86 -9.92 -21.24
N ARG A 682 -9.64 -10.18 -20.18
CA ARG A 682 -10.98 -9.64 -19.97
C ARG A 682 -11.10 -9.07 -18.55
N ASN A 683 -11.67 -7.88 -18.43
CA ASN A 683 -11.78 -7.14 -17.19
C ASN A 683 -13.24 -6.94 -16.77
N TYR A 684 -13.53 -7.25 -15.51
CA TYR A 684 -14.80 -7.00 -14.83
C TYR A 684 -14.49 -6.25 -13.52
N GLY A 685 -14.59 -4.91 -13.57
CA GLY A 685 -14.52 -4.06 -12.38
C GLY A 685 -13.14 -3.69 -11.85
N PHE A 686 -12.01 -4.16 -12.41
CA PHE A 686 -10.68 -3.68 -11.98
C PHE A 686 -10.36 -2.34 -12.63
N TYR A 687 -9.79 -1.41 -11.87
CA TYR A 687 -9.30 -0.13 -12.38
C TYR A 687 -10.37 0.56 -13.25
N VAL A 688 -11.55 0.76 -12.67
CA VAL A 688 -12.65 1.50 -13.31
C VAL A 688 -12.86 2.84 -12.61
N ASP A 689 -13.43 3.81 -13.32
CA ASP A 689 -13.66 5.14 -12.80
C ASP A 689 -14.70 5.14 -11.65
N GLY A 690 -14.23 5.36 -10.44
CA GLY A 690 -15.05 5.43 -9.22
C GLY A 690 -15.60 6.82 -8.90
N PHE A 691 -15.37 7.85 -9.73
CA PHE A 691 -15.88 9.20 -9.42
C PHE A 691 -17.39 9.36 -9.71
N TYR A 692 -18.02 8.36 -10.32
CA TYR A 692 -19.45 8.36 -10.64
C TYR A 692 -20.26 7.72 -9.50
N GLY A 693 -21.27 8.42 -9.00
CA GLY A 693 -21.94 8.07 -7.75
C GLY A 693 -23.39 7.59 -7.90
N THR A 694 -23.93 7.10 -6.78
CA THR A 694 -25.31 6.60 -6.62
C THR A 694 -26.04 7.26 -5.44
N ASN A 695 -25.72 8.51 -5.13
CA ASN A 695 -26.07 9.21 -3.88
C ASN A 695 -27.58 9.51 -3.66
N GLN A 696 -28.48 8.91 -4.45
CA GLN A 696 -29.92 9.04 -4.32
C GLN A 696 -30.48 8.06 -3.28
N ALA A 697 -31.61 8.41 -2.66
CA ALA A 697 -32.28 7.54 -1.70
C ALA A 697 -32.80 6.23 -2.36
N ASP A 698 -33.25 6.33 -3.62
CA ASP A 698 -33.48 5.16 -4.48
C ASP A 698 -32.39 5.17 -5.56
N PRO A 699 -31.30 4.39 -5.39
CA PRO A 699 -30.16 4.41 -6.30
C PRO A 699 -30.48 3.81 -7.68
N THR A 700 -31.69 3.28 -7.89
CA THR A 700 -32.15 2.77 -9.19
C THR A 700 -32.78 3.84 -10.08
N LYS A 701 -33.09 5.02 -9.52
CA LYS A 701 -33.70 6.13 -10.27
C LYS A 701 -32.62 7.06 -10.82
N PRO A 702 -32.78 7.60 -12.04
CA PRO A 702 -31.85 8.60 -12.58
C PRO A 702 -31.95 9.92 -11.83
N ASP A 703 -30.82 10.63 -11.70
CA ASP A 703 -30.76 12.02 -11.23
C ASP A 703 -30.42 12.96 -12.40
N PRO A 704 -31.38 13.71 -12.95
CA PRO A 704 -31.12 14.62 -14.06
C PRO A 704 -30.34 15.88 -13.64
N SER A 705 -30.15 16.11 -12.34
CA SER A 705 -29.45 17.29 -11.82
C SER A 705 -27.95 17.08 -11.60
N ASP A 706 -27.50 15.82 -11.50
CA ASP A 706 -26.09 15.48 -11.38
C ASP A 706 -25.60 14.74 -12.65
N PRO A 707 -24.78 15.37 -13.50
CA PRO A 707 -24.25 14.74 -14.71
C PRO A 707 -23.27 13.59 -14.42
N LEU A 708 -22.90 13.37 -13.16
CA LEU A 708 -22.00 12.31 -12.71
C LEU A 708 -22.73 11.07 -12.13
N TYR A 709 -24.06 11.07 -12.15
CA TYR A 709 -24.87 10.02 -11.55
C TYR A 709 -25.11 8.85 -12.51
N VAL A 710 -24.93 7.61 -12.04
CA VAL A 710 -25.24 6.38 -12.78
C VAL A 710 -26.20 5.51 -11.98
N PRO A 711 -27.46 5.29 -12.42
CA PRO A 711 -28.39 4.44 -11.69
C PRO A 711 -27.95 2.97 -11.65
N ILE A 712 -28.21 2.31 -10.53
CA ILE A 712 -28.07 0.86 -10.37
C ILE A 712 -29.17 0.16 -11.16
N SER A 713 -28.79 -0.88 -11.90
CA SER A 713 -29.71 -1.76 -12.60
C SER A 713 -29.39 -3.23 -12.28
N PRO A 714 -30.41 -4.09 -12.11
CA PRO A 714 -30.22 -5.55 -12.02
C PRO A 714 -29.83 -6.19 -13.37
N THR A 715 -30.06 -5.48 -14.48
CA THR A 715 -29.85 -5.95 -15.85
C THR A 715 -29.28 -4.82 -16.74
N PRO A 716 -28.14 -4.22 -16.39
CA PRO A 716 -27.64 -3.00 -17.01
C PRO A 716 -27.41 -3.12 -18.52
N ALA A 717 -27.00 -4.30 -19.01
CA ALA A 717 -26.85 -4.52 -20.44
C ALA A 717 -28.19 -4.54 -21.20
N VAL A 718 -29.26 -5.05 -20.59
CA VAL A 718 -30.61 -5.06 -21.18
C VAL A 718 -31.22 -3.67 -21.14
N ASP A 719 -31.00 -2.94 -20.04
CA ASP A 719 -31.49 -1.58 -19.84
C ASP A 719 -30.68 -0.53 -20.61
N ASN A 720 -29.55 -0.93 -21.20
CA ASN A 720 -28.58 -0.08 -21.88
C ASN A 720 -28.03 1.05 -20.97
N ILE A 721 -27.74 0.72 -19.72
CA ILE A 721 -27.15 1.62 -18.73
C ILE A 721 -25.69 1.22 -18.54
N GLN A 722 -24.75 1.98 -19.10
CA GLN A 722 -23.33 1.79 -18.84
C GLN A 722 -23.04 2.08 -17.36
N GLN A 723 -22.27 1.20 -16.74
CA GLN A 723 -21.97 1.18 -15.31
C GLN A 723 -20.51 1.50 -15.00
N ALA A 724 -19.60 1.32 -15.97
CA ALA A 724 -18.16 1.49 -15.73
C ALA A 724 -17.39 1.93 -16.97
N VAL A 725 -16.24 2.55 -16.72
CA VAL A 725 -15.21 2.87 -17.71
C VAL A 725 -13.85 2.52 -17.13
N ALA A 726 -12.98 1.88 -17.90
CA ALA A 726 -11.63 1.60 -17.45
C ALA A 726 -10.81 2.89 -17.23
N ALA A 727 -10.04 2.92 -16.15
CA ALA A 727 -9.06 3.95 -15.81
C ALA A 727 -7.70 3.72 -16.47
N LYS A 728 -7.54 2.62 -17.23
CA LYS A 728 -6.33 2.28 -17.98
C LYS A 728 -6.63 2.16 -19.47
N THR A 729 -5.83 2.83 -20.30
CA THR A 729 -6.02 2.83 -21.76
C THR A 729 -6.00 1.42 -22.36
N VAL A 730 -5.10 0.55 -21.87
CA VAL A 730 -5.00 -0.84 -22.35
C VAL A 730 -6.19 -1.73 -22.00
N LEU A 731 -7.02 -1.31 -21.04
CA LEU A 731 -8.21 -2.04 -20.58
C LEU A 731 -9.52 -1.49 -21.19
N LEU A 732 -9.53 -0.37 -21.90
CA LEU A 732 -10.75 0.27 -22.43
C LEU A 732 -11.58 -0.67 -23.32
N ASP A 733 -10.95 -1.43 -24.20
CA ASP A 733 -11.59 -2.40 -25.10
C ASP A 733 -11.72 -3.81 -24.50
N LYS A 734 -11.26 -4.00 -23.26
CA LYS A 734 -11.23 -5.28 -22.54
C LYS A 734 -12.13 -5.28 -21.32
N THR A 735 -12.73 -4.14 -20.97
CA THR A 735 -13.62 -3.99 -19.82
C THR A 735 -15.07 -4.21 -20.24
N ASP A 736 -15.85 -4.89 -19.41
CA ASP A 736 -17.31 -4.90 -19.59
C ASP A 736 -17.90 -3.62 -19.01
N ASN A 737 -18.38 -2.73 -19.87
CA ASN A 737 -18.90 -1.43 -19.44
C ASN A 737 -20.26 -1.53 -18.71
N TYR A 738 -20.86 -2.72 -18.62
CA TYR A 738 -22.07 -2.97 -17.84
C TYR A 738 -21.77 -3.60 -16.48
N PHE A 739 -20.51 -3.98 -16.23
CA PHE A 739 -20.07 -4.50 -14.94
C PHE A 739 -19.59 -3.33 -14.07
N ARG A 740 -20.32 -3.03 -13.00
CA ARG A 740 -20.02 -1.94 -12.07
C ARG A 740 -18.77 -2.25 -11.22
N GLY A 741 -18.05 -1.21 -10.81
CA GLY A 741 -16.96 -1.29 -9.81
C GLY A 741 -17.49 -1.34 -8.38
N TYR A 742 -16.76 -0.74 -7.44
CA TYR A 742 -17.18 -0.59 -6.05
C TYR A 742 -18.46 0.24 -5.92
N ASP A 743 -19.49 -0.34 -5.30
CA ASP A 743 -20.71 0.34 -4.88
C ASP A 743 -21.44 -0.56 -3.88
N MET A 744 -21.41 -0.21 -2.59
CA MET A 744 -22.01 -1.03 -1.52
C MET A 744 -23.55 -1.04 -1.54
N LYS A 745 -24.17 -0.30 -2.46
CA LYS A 745 -25.61 -0.40 -2.70
C LYS A 745 -25.95 -1.46 -3.74
N ASN A 746 -24.99 -1.88 -4.57
CA ASN A 746 -25.18 -2.80 -5.67
C ASN A 746 -24.90 -4.26 -5.25
N ALA A 747 -25.77 -5.19 -5.64
CA ALA A 747 -25.58 -6.61 -5.33
C ALA A 747 -24.45 -7.26 -6.17
N ASP A 748 -23.61 -8.07 -5.54
CA ASP A 748 -22.62 -8.93 -6.21
C ASP A 748 -23.30 -9.99 -7.08
N ILE A 749 -24.53 -10.43 -6.77
CA ILE A 749 -25.29 -11.29 -7.67
C ILE A 749 -25.63 -10.57 -8.98
N TYR A 750 -25.85 -9.25 -8.98
CA TYR A 750 -26.01 -8.49 -10.23
C TYR A 750 -24.70 -8.45 -11.02
N LEU A 751 -23.57 -8.29 -10.33
CA LEU A 751 -22.24 -8.38 -10.95
C LEU A 751 -21.99 -9.76 -11.56
N TYR A 752 -22.30 -10.84 -10.81
CA TYR A 752 -22.22 -12.20 -11.32
C TYR A 752 -23.12 -12.40 -12.55
N ASN A 753 -24.34 -11.86 -12.57
CA ASN A 753 -25.24 -11.99 -13.71
C ASN A 753 -24.65 -11.34 -14.98
N GLU A 754 -24.01 -10.19 -14.84
CA GLU A 754 -23.31 -9.52 -15.95
C GLU A 754 -22.05 -10.26 -16.39
N PHE A 755 -21.26 -10.78 -15.44
CA PHE A 755 -20.17 -11.70 -15.74
C PHE A 755 -20.69 -12.92 -16.51
N ALA A 756 -21.76 -13.56 -16.05
CA ALA A 756 -22.35 -14.75 -16.66
C ALA A 756 -22.86 -14.47 -18.07
N ARG A 757 -23.57 -13.34 -18.29
CA ARG A 757 -24.04 -12.90 -19.61
C ARG A 757 -22.89 -12.79 -20.60
N ASP A 758 -21.79 -12.18 -20.19
CA ASP A 758 -20.67 -11.92 -21.08
C ASP A 758 -19.79 -13.16 -21.29
N ILE A 759 -19.48 -13.89 -20.22
CA ILE A 759 -18.61 -15.08 -20.27
C ILE A 759 -19.22 -16.22 -21.08
N ASP A 760 -20.56 -16.34 -21.12
CA ASP A 760 -21.26 -17.35 -21.91
C ASP A 760 -20.90 -17.32 -23.39
N LYS A 761 -20.61 -16.13 -23.94
CA LYS A 761 -20.15 -15.99 -25.34
C LYS A 761 -18.80 -16.66 -25.56
N TYR A 762 -17.90 -16.57 -24.58
CA TYR A 762 -16.57 -17.18 -24.66
C TYR A 762 -16.63 -18.69 -24.40
N LEU A 763 -17.46 -19.12 -23.45
CA LEU A 763 -17.67 -20.54 -23.16
C LEU A 763 -18.32 -21.27 -24.34
N ALA A 764 -19.32 -20.69 -24.98
CA ALA A 764 -19.99 -21.26 -26.16
C ALA A 764 -19.04 -21.47 -27.35
N ASN A 765 -18.02 -20.61 -27.47
CA ASN A 765 -17.03 -20.67 -28.55
C ASN A 765 -15.73 -21.38 -28.14
N ASN A 766 -15.60 -21.84 -26.89
CA ASN A 766 -14.36 -22.39 -26.34
C ASN A 766 -13.15 -21.43 -26.48
N THR A 767 -13.41 -20.14 -26.25
CA THR A 767 -12.44 -19.04 -26.39
C THR A 767 -12.29 -18.25 -25.08
N LEU A 768 -12.45 -18.90 -23.92
CA LEU A 768 -12.27 -18.27 -22.61
C LEU A 768 -10.96 -17.45 -22.59
N PRO A 769 -10.97 -16.18 -22.12
CA PRO A 769 -9.77 -15.36 -22.08
C PRO A 769 -8.69 -16.00 -21.20
N ASN A 770 -7.42 -15.82 -21.57
CA ASN A 770 -6.32 -16.39 -20.78
C ASN A 770 -6.28 -15.81 -19.37
N LEU A 771 -6.47 -14.50 -19.22
CA LEU A 771 -6.62 -13.84 -17.92
C LEU A 771 -7.99 -13.16 -17.86
N THR A 772 -8.79 -13.48 -16.86
CA THR A 772 -10.07 -12.82 -16.57
C THR A 772 -10.04 -12.26 -15.16
N MET A 773 -10.22 -10.95 -15.00
CA MET A 773 -10.19 -10.27 -13.71
C MET A 773 -11.61 -9.89 -13.28
N VAL A 774 -11.99 -10.16 -12.03
CA VAL A 774 -13.36 -9.96 -11.52
C VAL A 774 -13.33 -9.36 -10.11
N ARG A 775 -13.93 -8.18 -9.91
CA ARG A 775 -14.13 -7.57 -8.58
C ARG A 775 -15.51 -7.95 -8.03
N LEU A 776 -15.57 -8.43 -6.79
CA LEU A 776 -16.83 -8.72 -6.06
C LEU A 776 -16.75 -8.10 -4.66
N PRO A 777 -17.22 -6.85 -4.48
CA PRO A 777 -16.85 -6.06 -3.31
C PRO A 777 -17.84 -6.09 -2.13
N HIS A 778 -18.97 -6.81 -2.17
CA HIS A 778 -19.98 -6.69 -1.11
C HIS A 778 -19.54 -7.24 0.25
N ASP A 779 -18.39 -7.91 0.31
CA ASP A 779 -17.68 -8.20 1.55
C ASP A 779 -16.75 -7.07 2.01
N HIS A 780 -16.93 -5.83 1.58
CA HIS A 780 -16.46 -4.62 2.29
C HIS A 780 -17.46 -4.22 3.38
N PHE A 781 -18.75 -4.41 3.08
CA PHE A 781 -19.95 -3.98 3.81
C PHE A 781 -20.17 -2.46 3.80
N GLY A 782 -21.43 -2.04 3.80
CA GLY A 782 -21.77 -0.62 3.89
C GLY A 782 -23.14 -0.29 3.32
N ASP A 783 -23.50 1.00 3.40
CA ASP A 783 -24.76 1.56 2.87
C ASP A 783 -26.02 0.71 3.13
N PHE A 784 -26.19 0.29 4.37
CA PHE A 784 -27.30 -0.56 4.79
C PHE A 784 -28.67 0.08 4.58
N ASN A 785 -28.76 1.41 4.44
CA ASN A 785 -30.03 2.08 4.24
C ASN A 785 -30.51 2.03 2.79
N ASN A 786 -29.61 2.17 1.81
CA ASN A 786 -29.99 2.30 0.40
C ASN A 786 -29.60 1.09 -0.46
N ALA A 787 -28.92 0.09 0.12
CA ALA A 787 -28.62 -1.15 -0.58
C ALA A 787 -29.87 -1.79 -1.20
N VAL A 788 -29.75 -2.16 -2.47
CA VAL A 788 -30.84 -2.70 -3.29
C VAL A 788 -31.15 -4.15 -2.92
N ALA A 789 -32.24 -4.68 -3.49
CA ALA A 789 -32.66 -6.08 -3.32
C ALA A 789 -32.86 -6.54 -1.86
N GLY A 790 -33.00 -5.61 -0.91
CA GLY A 790 -33.18 -5.91 0.51
C GLY A 790 -31.90 -6.32 1.24
N LEU A 791 -30.71 -6.10 0.64
CA LEU A 791 -29.40 -6.48 1.21
C LEU A 791 -28.91 -5.49 2.28
N ASN A 792 -29.78 -5.19 3.26
CA ASN A 792 -29.62 -4.07 4.18
C ASN A 792 -28.94 -4.44 5.51
N THR A 793 -28.22 -5.56 5.58
CA THR A 793 -27.50 -6.00 6.78
C THR A 793 -26.21 -6.72 6.41
N VAL A 794 -25.24 -6.75 7.33
CA VAL A 794 -23.96 -7.43 7.12
C VAL A 794 -24.10 -8.92 6.74
N PRO A 795 -24.90 -9.75 7.44
CA PRO A 795 -25.09 -11.14 7.02
C PRO A 795 -25.64 -11.29 5.61
N LEU A 796 -26.49 -10.35 5.15
CA LEU A 796 -27.05 -10.39 3.80
C LEU A 796 -26.04 -9.97 2.73
N GLN A 797 -25.23 -8.94 2.98
CA GLN A 797 -24.16 -8.55 2.04
C GLN A 797 -23.07 -9.62 1.95
N MET A 798 -22.68 -10.24 3.07
CA MET A 798 -21.76 -11.39 3.02
C MET A 798 -22.36 -12.58 2.28
N ALA A 799 -23.63 -12.91 2.52
CA ALA A 799 -24.30 -14.00 1.83
C ALA A 799 -24.40 -13.75 0.32
N ASP A 800 -24.65 -12.51 -0.10
CA ASP A 800 -24.66 -12.10 -1.51
C ASP A 800 -23.29 -12.28 -2.17
N ASN A 801 -22.22 -11.78 -1.54
CA ASN A 801 -20.84 -11.98 -1.98
C ASN A 801 -20.46 -13.47 -2.06
N ASP A 802 -20.74 -14.24 -0.99
CA ASP A 802 -20.48 -15.66 -0.90
C ASP A 802 -21.15 -16.45 -2.02
N TYR A 803 -22.42 -16.17 -2.28
CA TYR A 803 -23.16 -16.85 -3.32
C TYR A 803 -22.69 -16.46 -4.72
N ALA A 804 -22.36 -15.18 -4.97
CA ALA A 804 -21.79 -14.74 -6.23
C ALA A 804 -20.45 -15.43 -6.54
N VAL A 805 -19.58 -15.58 -5.53
CA VAL A 805 -18.33 -16.37 -5.63
C VAL A 805 -18.63 -17.83 -5.95
N GLY A 806 -19.55 -18.45 -5.21
CA GLY A 806 -19.98 -19.83 -5.44
C GLY A 806 -20.52 -20.08 -6.85
N LEU A 807 -21.37 -19.17 -7.32
CA LEU A 807 -21.97 -19.20 -8.66
C LEU A 807 -20.92 -19.07 -9.76
N LEU A 808 -19.93 -18.18 -9.61
CA LEU A 808 -18.81 -18.05 -10.55
C LEU A 808 -18.03 -19.37 -10.65
N VAL A 809 -17.68 -19.98 -9.51
CA VAL A 809 -16.95 -21.26 -9.49
C VAL A 809 -17.79 -22.39 -10.09
N GLU A 810 -19.08 -22.46 -9.76
CA GLU A 810 -20.01 -23.43 -10.35
C GLU A 810 -20.08 -23.30 -11.88
N LYS A 811 -20.32 -22.09 -12.38
CA LYS A 811 -20.45 -21.79 -13.81
C LYS A 811 -19.26 -22.34 -14.60
N ILE A 812 -18.06 -22.05 -14.12
CA ILE A 812 -16.81 -22.44 -14.80
C ILE A 812 -16.54 -23.94 -14.64
N SER A 813 -16.73 -24.50 -13.43
CA SER A 813 -16.45 -25.91 -13.17
C SER A 813 -17.42 -26.88 -13.87
N LYS A 814 -18.64 -26.43 -14.20
CA LYS A 814 -19.60 -27.18 -15.03
C LYS A 814 -19.42 -26.94 -16.54
N SER A 815 -18.51 -26.06 -16.94
CA SER A 815 -18.25 -25.74 -18.34
C SER A 815 -17.19 -26.67 -18.97
N PRO A 816 -17.14 -26.77 -20.31
CA PRO A 816 -16.05 -27.47 -21.01
C PRO A 816 -14.64 -26.89 -20.74
N ALA A 817 -14.54 -25.63 -20.29
CA ALA A 817 -13.28 -24.97 -19.99
C ALA A 817 -12.66 -25.42 -18.66
N TRP A 818 -13.41 -26.11 -17.78
CA TRP A 818 -12.96 -26.50 -16.44
C TRP A 818 -11.62 -27.24 -16.43
N LYS A 819 -11.42 -28.15 -17.40
CA LYS A 819 -10.20 -28.97 -17.54
C LYS A 819 -8.91 -28.16 -17.74
N GLU A 820 -9.02 -26.90 -18.16
CA GLU A 820 -7.91 -26.02 -18.53
C GLU A 820 -7.94 -24.70 -17.74
N THR A 821 -8.76 -24.60 -16.70
CA THR A 821 -8.96 -23.37 -15.93
C THR A 821 -8.47 -23.49 -14.49
N ALA A 822 -7.85 -22.42 -13.99
CA ALA A 822 -7.66 -22.16 -12.57
C ALA A 822 -8.42 -20.90 -12.19
N ILE A 823 -9.09 -20.91 -11.04
CA ILE A 823 -9.71 -19.73 -10.44
C ILE A 823 -8.90 -19.41 -9.18
N VAL A 824 -8.50 -18.16 -9.03
CA VAL A 824 -7.72 -17.66 -7.91
C VAL A 824 -8.51 -16.54 -7.26
N ILE A 825 -8.66 -16.61 -5.94
CA ILE A 825 -9.47 -15.67 -5.16
C ILE A 825 -8.67 -15.23 -3.94
N LEU A 826 -8.60 -13.93 -3.67
CA LEU A 826 -8.05 -13.33 -2.45
C LEU A 826 -8.70 -11.96 -2.21
N GLU A 827 -8.41 -11.41 -1.06
CA GLU A 827 -8.70 -10.04 -0.66
C GLU A 827 -7.63 -9.07 -1.21
N ASP A 828 -7.97 -7.80 -1.42
CA ASP A 828 -6.97 -6.77 -1.75
C ASP A 828 -6.13 -6.41 -0.51
N ASP A 829 -6.79 -6.34 0.64
CA ASP A 829 -6.20 -6.30 1.98
C ASP A 829 -7.16 -6.86 3.05
N CYS A 830 -6.67 -7.03 4.27
CA CYS A 830 -7.41 -7.60 5.40
C CYS A 830 -8.11 -6.56 6.32
N GLN A 831 -7.83 -5.28 6.09
CA GLN A 831 -8.29 -4.09 6.79
C GLN A 831 -8.07 -4.12 8.32
N ASN A 832 -9.14 -3.92 9.11
CA ASN A 832 -9.09 -3.78 10.57
C ASN A 832 -9.92 -4.85 11.30
N GLY A 833 -10.19 -5.98 10.63
CA GLY A 833 -10.87 -7.13 11.25
C GLY A 833 -9.95 -7.85 12.26
N PRO A 834 -10.51 -8.51 13.29
CA PRO A 834 -9.70 -9.18 14.29
C PRO A 834 -9.18 -10.55 13.84
N ASP A 835 -7.85 -10.72 13.91
CA ASP A 835 -7.18 -12.01 13.71
C ASP A 835 -6.20 -12.31 14.85
N HIS A 836 -6.18 -13.57 15.31
CA HIS A 836 -5.31 -13.97 16.43
C HIS A 836 -3.85 -14.15 16.02
N VAL A 837 -3.53 -14.38 14.74
CA VAL A 837 -2.14 -14.64 14.30
C VAL A 837 -1.41 -13.38 13.88
N ASP A 838 -1.99 -12.64 12.95
CA ASP A 838 -1.44 -11.39 12.43
C ASP A 838 -2.56 -10.61 11.76
N SER A 839 -2.50 -9.29 11.87
CA SER A 839 -3.51 -8.43 11.27
C SER A 839 -3.56 -8.53 9.75
N HIS A 840 -2.47 -8.94 9.08
CA HIS A 840 -2.43 -9.20 7.63
C HIS A 840 -3.02 -10.56 7.21
N ARG A 841 -3.37 -11.44 8.15
CA ARG A 841 -3.77 -12.80 7.79
C ARG A 841 -5.18 -12.81 7.21
N SER A 842 -5.29 -13.41 6.03
CA SER A 842 -6.47 -13.29 5.17
C SER A 842 -6.88 -14.64 4.58
N ILE A 843 -7.96 -14.64 3.80
CA ILE A 843 -8.45 -15.82 3.08
C ILE A 843 -7.94 -15.83 1.63
N ALA A 844 -7.65 -17.03 1.13
CA ALA A 844 -7.29 -17.22 -0.28
C ALA A 844 -7.77 -18.58 -0.78
N TYR A 845 -8.03 -18.68 -2.08
CA TYR A 845 -8.52 -19.89 -2.72
C TYR A 845 -7.84 -20.11 -4.07
N ILE A 846 -7.47 -21.36 -4.35
CA ILE A 846 -6.99 -21.82 -5.66
C ILE A 846 -7.85 -22.99 -6.09
N ILE A 847 -8.63 -22.81 -7.16
CA ILE A 847 -9.65 -23.77 -7.61
C ILE A 847 -9.36 -24.23 -9.03
N SER A 848 -9.08 -25.52 -9.19
CA SER A 848 -8.77 -26.14 -10.48
C SER A 848 -8.97 -27.65 -10.38
N PRO A 849 -9.15 -28.40 -11.48
CA PRO A 849 -9.03 -29.86 -11.42
C PRO A 849 -7.68 -30.31 -10.85
N TYR A 850 -6.65 -29.50 -11.01
CA TYR A 850 -5.30 -29.81 -10.53
C TYR A 850 -5.02 -29.33 -9.12
N THR A 851 -5.96 -28.67 -8.44
CA THR A 851 -5.80 -28.35 -7.03
C THR A 851 -6.00 -29.62 -6.22
N LYS A 852 -5.16 -29.83 -5.19
CA LYS A 852 -5.38 -30.87 -4.18
C LYS A 852 -6.75 -30.68 -3.52
N ARG A 853 -7.35 -31.79 -3.10
CA ARG A 853 -8.67 -31.82 -2.46
C ARG A 853 -8.52 -32.17 -0.98
N LYS A 854 -9.23 -31.44 -0.12
CA LYS A 854 -9.32 -31.70 1.33
C LYS A 854 -7.96 -31.72 2.03
N VAL A 855 -7.07 -30.79 1.67
CA VAL A 855 -5.72 -30.69 2.24
C VAL A 855 -5.54 -29.35 2.97
N LEU A 856 -4.94 -29.41 4.16
CA LEU A 856 -4.44 -28.23 4.87
C LEU A 856 -3.03 -27.89 4.39
N ILE A 857 -2.81 -26.63 4.01
CA ILE A 857 -1.50 -26.07 3.71
C ILE A 857 -1.23 -24.91 4.67
N SER A 858 -0.17 -25.09 5.47
CA SER A 858 0.32 -24.09 6.43
C SER A 858 1.63 -23.43 5.97
N THR A 859 2.00 -23.61 4.70
CA THR A 859 3.07 -22.85 4.08
C THR A 859 2.72 -21.37 4.13
N ASN A 860 3.70 -20.53 4.49
CA ASN A 860 3.58 -19.08 4.44
C ASN A 860 3.44 -18.67 2.97
N TYR A 861 2.23 -18.23 2.63
CA TYR A 861 1.92 -17.66 1.34
C TYR A 861 1.34 -16.28 1.50
N ASN A 862 1.38 -15.53 0.42
CA ASN A 862 0.95 -14.14 0.41
C ASN A 862 0.53 -13.71 -1.00
N THR A 863 0.05 -12.48 -1.12
CA THR A 863 -0.31 -11.83 -2.39
C THR A 863 0.76 -12.02 -3.47
N VAL A 864 2.05 -11.84 -3.14
CA VAL A 864 3.17 -11.99 -4.11
C VAL A 864 3.29 -13.44 -4.59
N SER A 865 3.04 -14.43 -3.72
CA SER A 865 3.04 -15.85 -4.07
C SER A 865 1.88 -16.20 -5.02
N ILE A 866 0.73 -15.52 -4.89
CA ILE A 866 -0.41 -15.63 -5.80
C ILE A 866 -0.06 -15.07 -7.17
N ILE A 867 0.48 -13.85 -7.25
CA ILE A 867 0.97 -13.25 -8.50
C ILE A 867 1.93 -14.21 -9.20
N ARG A 868 2.94 -14.68 -8.44
CA ARG A 868 3.92 -15.64 -8.92
C ARG A 868 3.30 -16.92 -9.50
N THR A 869 2.26 -17.42 -8.85
CA THR A 869 1.54 -18.63 -9.28
C THR A 869 0.79 -18.39 -10.58
N MET A 870 0.06 -17.27 -10.70
CA MET A 870 -0.67 -16.92 -11.92
C MET A 870 0.27 -16.73 -13.12
N GLU A 871 1.43 -16.10 -12.90
CA GLU A 871 2.44 -15.90 -13.94
C GLU A 871 2.94 -17.22 -14.51
N ASP A 872 3.30 -18.14 -13.62
CA ASP A 872 3.82 -19.45 -13.99
C ASP A 872 2.72 -20.31 -14.66
N LEU A 873 1.46 -20.24 -14.21
CA LEU A 873 0.32 -20.93 -14.84
C LEU A 873 0.07 -20.43 -16.27
N LEU A 874 0.09 -19.10 -16.48
CA LEU A 874 -0.16 -18.49 -17.78
C LEU A 874 1.06 -18.55 -18.71
N GLY A 875 2.25 -18.74 -18.15
CA GLY A 875 3.50 -18.65 -18.87
C GLY A 875 3.85 -17.24 -19.30
N ILE A 876 3.58 -16.26 -18.44
CA ILE A 876 3.88 -14.84 -18.67
C ILE A 876 5.14 -14.44 -17.91
N GLY A 877 5.72 -13.28 -18.23
CA GLY A 877 6.92 -12.78 -17.56
C GLY A 877 6.61 -12.13 -16.21
N TYR A 878 7.56 -12.25 -15.27
CA TYR A 878 7.50 -11.60 -13.96
C TYR A 878 7.38 -10.07 -14.07
N LEU A 879 6.56 -9.48 -13.22
CA LEU A 879 6.27 -8.04 -13.14
C LEU A 879 7.44 -7.29 -12.48
N GLY A 880 8.10 -7.89 -11.50
CA GLY A 880 9.15 -7.21 -10.75
C GLY A 880 10.08 -8.14 -10.00
N MET A 881 10.92 -7.55 -9.16
CA MET A 881 11.91 -8.28 -8.36
C MET A 881 11.23 -9.21 -7.35
N ASN A 882 10.12 -8.77 -6.75
CA ASN A 882 9.48 -9.46 -5.63
C ASN A 882 8.86 -10.79 -6.07
N ASP A 883 8.00 -10.76 -7.07
CA ASP A 883 7.35 -11.91 -7.71
C ASP A 883 8.38 -12.80 -8.43
N ALA A 884 9.39 -12.23 -9.11
CA ALA A 884 10.48 -13.03 -9.67
C ALA A 884 11.22 -13.85 -8.59
N ASN A 885 11.32 -13.33 -7.37
CA ASN A 885 11.98 -13.97 -6.22
C ASN A 885 11.04 -14.74 -5.28
N ALA A 886 9.72 -14.66 -5.51
CA ALA A 886 8.74 -15.35 -4.70
C ALA A 886 8.69 -16.85 -5.03
N LYS A 887 8.14 -17.63 -4.10
CA LYS A 887 7.83 -19.04 -4.34
C LYS A 887 6.39 -19.16 -4.83
N PRO A 888 6.13 -19.94 -5.90
CA PRO A 888 4.75 -20.24 -6.29
C PRO A 888 4.07 -21.15 -5.26
N MET A 889 2.75 -21.14 -5.27
CA MET A 889 1.85 -21.97 -4.44
C MET A 889 1.77 -23.41 -4.94
N SER A 890 2.94 -24.00 -5.24
CA SER A 890 3.06 -25.31 -5.90
C SER A 890 2.61 -26.50 -5.06
N ASP A 891 2.59 -26.37 -3.74
CA ASP A 891 2.10 -27.40 -2.85
C ASP A 891 0.56 -27.55 -2.91
N ALA A 892 -0.16 -26.53 -3.36
CA ALA A 892 -1.61 -26.55 -3.56
C ALA A 892 -2.04 -27.45 -4.73
N PHE A 893 -1.11 -27.83 -5.60
CA PHE A 893 -1.42 -28.56 -6.83
C PHE A 893 -0.95 -30.02 -6.83
N THR A 894 -1.60 -30.80 -7.68
CA THR A 894 -1.29 -32.19 -8.01
C THR A 894 -1.17 -32.37 -9.52
N ARG A 895 -0.54 -33.47 -9.95
CA ARG A 895 -0.45 -33.83 -11.38
C ARG A 895 -1.63 -34.68 -11.86
N GLU A 896 -2.40 -35.22 -10.93
CA GLU A 896 -3.57 -36.04 -11.20
C GLU A 896 -4.83 -35.18 -11.05
N PRO A 897 -5.51 -34.83 -12.16
CA PRO A 897 -6.65 -33.93 -12.09
C PRO A 897 -7.90 -34.62 -11.52
N ASP A 898 -8.65 -33.91 -10.69
CA ASP A 898 -10.00 -34.24 -10.27
C ASP A 898 -11.01 -33.30 -10.95
N PHE A 899 -11.67 -33.80 -11.98
CA PHE A 899 -12.66 -33.06 -12.77
C PHE A 899 -14.02 -32.90 -12.10
N THR A 900 -14.19 -33.32 -10.84
CA THR A 900 -15.45 -33.14 -10.11
C THR A 900 -15.84 -31.65 -10.09
N PRO A 901 -17.03 -31.29 -10.62
CA PRO A 901 -17.47 -29.91 -10.66
C PRO A 901 -17.85 -29.42 -9.26
N TYR A 902 -17.87 -28.10 -9.10
CA TYR A 902 -18.40 -27.45 -7.91
C TYR A 902 -19.90 -27.18 -8.09
N THR A 903 -20.65 -27.30 -7.01
CA THR A 903 -22.04 -26.85 -6.92
C THR A 903 -22.11 -25.85 -5.78
N ALA A 904 -22.60 -24.66 -6.10
CA ALA A 904 -22.82 -23.57 -5.16
C ALA A 904 -23.92 -23.96 -4.16
N VAL A 905 -23.74 -23.52 -2.92
CA VAL A 905 -24.73 -23.68 -1.87
C VAL A 905 -25.43 -22.34 -1.70
N VAL A 906 -26.76 -22.33 -1.72
CA VAL A 906 -27.52 -21.10 -1.49
C VAL A 906 -27.45 -20.74 -0.01
N PRO A 907 -26.93 -19.56 0.38
CA PRO A 907 -27.03 -19.10 1.75
C PRO A 907 -28.50 -18.90 2.12
N GLY A 908 -28.98 -19.61 3.14
CA GLY A 908 -30.40 -19.63 3.51
C GLY A 908 -30.99 -18.24 3.80
N ASN A 909 -30.15 -17.32 4.30
CA ASN A 909 -30.50 -15.92 4.58
C ASN A 909 -31.03 -15.17 3.34
N LEU A 910 -30.54 -15.49 2.13
CA LEU A 910 -31.01 -14.88 0.89
C LEU A 910 -32.41 -15.36 0.47
N CYS A 911 -32.90 -16.46 1.03
CA CYS A 911 -34.23 -17.02 0.73
C CYS A 911 -35.34 -16.50 1.65
N THR A 912 -35.06 -15.46 2.46
CA THR A 912 -35.98 -14.91 3.45
C THR A 912 -36.16 -13.41 3.27
N ALA A 913 -37.33 -12.89 3.65
CA ALA A 913 -37.54 -11.45 3.70
C ALA A 913 -36.51 -10.78 4.63
N PRO A 914 -35.98 -9.60 4.28
CA PRO A 914 -36.48 -8.66 3.28
C PRO A 914 -35.90 -8.81 1.86
N VAL A 915 -35.12 -9.85 1.58
CA VAL A 915 -34.45 -10.02 0.28
C VAL A 915 -35.48 -10.17 -0.85
N ASP A 916 -35.23 -9.51 -1.98
CA ASP A 916 -36.06 -9.64 -3.18
C ASP A 916 -36.06 -11.11 -3.65
N PRO A 917 -37.23 -11.79 -3.72
CA PRO A 917 -37.30 -13.19 -4.14
C PRO A 917 -36.80 -13.43 -5.58
N ASN A 918 -36.65 -12.39 -6.40
CA ASN A 918 -36.10 -12.49 -7.75
C ASN A 918 -34.56 -12.42 -7.79
N LEU A 919 -33.91 -11.97 -6.71
CA LEU A 919 -32.45 -11.91 -6.63
C LEU A 919 -31.85 -13.32 -6.71
N VAL A 920 -32.47 -14.28 -6.01
CA VAL A 920 -32.05 -15.69 -5.97
C VAL A 920 -33.19 -16.62 -6.38
N PRO A 921 -33.46 -16.78 -7.70
CA PRO A 921 -34.53 -17.66 -8.17
C PRO A 921 -34.39 -19.11 -7.69
N ALA A 922 -33.15 -19.55 -7.42
CA ALA A 922 -32.85 -20.88 -6.90
C ALA A 922 -33.54 -21.18 -5.56
N CYS A 923 -33.87 -20.17 -4.75
CA CYS A 923 -34.60 -20.35 -3.49
C CYS A 923 -35.99 -21.00 -3.66
N GLN A 924 -36.54 -20.98 -4.89
CA GLN A 924 -37.82 -21.60 -5.22
C GLN A 924 -37.70 -23.12 -5.49
N ASP A 925 -36.50 -23.65 -5.74
CA ASP A 925 -36.28 -25.08 -5.95
C ASP A 925 -36.14 -25.80 -4.59
N PRO A 926 -37.04 -26.73 -4.22
CA PRO A 926 -36.94 -27.48 -2.97
C PRO A 926 -35.72 -28.42 -2.89
N ASN A 927 -35.08 -28.71 -4.03
CA ASN A 927 -33.94 -29.63 -4.10
C ASN A 927 -32.58 -28.91 -4.13
N VAL A 928 -32.56 -27.58 -4.20
CA VAL A 928 -31.30 -26.85 -4.21
C VAL A 928 -30.58 -27.03 -2.86
N PRO A 929 -29.26 -27.32 -2.85
CA PRO A 929 -28.48 -27.26 -1.62
C PRO A 929 -28.55 -25.86 -1.03
N LYS A 930 -29.05 -25.75 0.20
CA LYS A 930 -29.15 -24.48 0.92
C LYS A 930 -28.82 -24.66 2.40
N THR A 931 -28.17 -23.66 2.98
CA THR A 931 -27.96 -23.62 4.43
C THR A 931 -29.24 -23.20 5.16
N ALA A 932 -29.26 -23.39 6.47
CA ALA A 932 -30.30 -22.81 7.31
C ALA A 932 -30.14 -21.29 7.32
N ALA A 933 -31.26 -20.55 7.22
CA ALA A 933 -31.26 -19.12 7.45
C ALA A 933 -31.02 -18.84 8.94
N ILE A 934 -29.97 -18.07 9.26
CA ILE A 934 -29.73 -17.56 10.61
C ILE A 934 -30.45 -16.22 10.76
N PRO A 935 -31.33 -16.05 11.76
CA PRO A 935 -31.95 -14.76 12.03
C PRO A 935 -30.91 -13.67 12.33
N SER A 936 -30.99 -12.54 11.63
CA SER A 936 -30.19 -11.36 12.00
C SER A 936 -30.63 -10.84 13.37
N LEU A 937 -29.67 -10.51 14.23
CA LEU A 937 -29.95 -9.92 15.55
C LEU A 937 -30.55 -8.52 15.44
N HIS A 938 -30.19 -7.79 14.38
CA HIS A 938 -30.57 -6.41 14.13
C HIS A 938 -31.11 -6.24 12.71
N ASP A 939 -32.08 -5.34 12.56
CA ASP A 939 -32.73 -5.05 11.30
C ASP A 939 -32.10 -3.87 10.54
N LYS A 940 -32.68 -3.53 9.39
CA LYS A 940 -32.26 -2.39 8.56
C LYS A 940 -32.20 -1.08 9.35
N GLN A 941 -33.17 -0.81 10.22
CA GLN A 941 -33.25 0.46 10.94
C GLN A 941 -32.10 0.59 11.92
N TRP A 942 -31.76 -0.50 12.60
CA TRP A 942 -30.61 -0.53 13.50
C TRP A 942 -29.30 -0.30 12.74
N TRP A 943 -29.05 -1.02 11.64
CA TRP A 943 -27.81 -0.86 10.87
C TRP A 943 -27.68 0.55 10.31
N ALA A 944 -28.73 1.07 9.67
CA ALA A 944 -28.74 2.44 9.15
C ALA A 944 -28.47 3.48 10.24
N GLN A 945 -29.03 3.30 11.44
CA GLN A 945 -28.81 4.20 12.57
C GLN A 945 -27.40 4.06 13.17
N ALA A 946 -26.91 2.84 13.32
CA ALA A 946 -25.58 2.55 13.86
C ALA A 946 -24.48 3.07 12.93
N THR A 947 -24.76 3.14 11.63
CA THR A 947 -23.79 3.57 10.63
C THR A 947 -24.07 4.93 9.97
N LYS A 948 -24.98 5.73 10.52
CA LYS A 948 -25.42 7.00 9.91
C LYS A 948 -24.32 8.04 9.69
N ASP A 949 -23.23 7.96 10.46
CA ASP A 949 -22.12 8.92 10.45
C ASP A 949 -20.91 8.40 9.66
N PHE A 950 -21.01 7.22 9.03
CA PHE A 950 -19.96 6.65 8.17
C PHE A 950 -20.22 7.03 6.71
N TYR A 951 -19.14 7.14 5.94
CA TYR A 951 -19.19 7.49 4.52
C TYR A 951 -18.78 6.30 3.66
N PHE A 952 -19.76 5.66 3.01
CA PHE A 952 -19.57 4.42 2.24
C PHE A 952 -19.44 4.63 0.72
N GLU A 953 -19.65 5.84 0.22
CA GLU A 953 -19.60 6.14 -1.23
C GLU A 953 -18.17 6.07 -1.81
N VAL A 954 -17.15 6.12 -0.95
CA VAL A 954 -15.74 5.99 -1.33
C VAL A 954 -15.14 4.90 -0.47
N GLU A 955 -14.37 4.02 -1.08
CA GLU A 955 -13.61 2.96 -0.43
C GLU A 955 -12.83 3.51 0.78
N ASP A 956 -12.91 2.77 1.89
CA ASP A 956 -12.13 3.00 3.11
C ASP A 956 -12.21 4.37 3.78
N LYS A 957 -13.14 5.24 3.38
CA LYS A 957 -13.31 6.57 4.00
C LYS A 957 -14.11 6.52 5.32
N VAL A 958 -14.11 5.36 5.97
CA VAL A 958 -14.79 5.06 7.24
C VAL A 958 -13.80 5.08 8.41
N ASP A 959 -14.27 5.40 9.62
CA ASP A 959 -13.48 5.14 10.84
C ASP A 959 -13.45 3.63 11.08
N ALA A 960 -12.37 2.97 10.66
CA ALA A 960 -12.26 1.52 10.69
C ALA A 960 -12.37 0.90 12.10
N ASP A 961 -11.96 1.60 13.17
CA ASP A 961 -12.12 1.11 14.56
C ASP A 961 -13.58 1.18 14.99
N ALA A 962 -14.24 2.31 14.72
CA ALA A 962 -15.65 2.47 15.03
C ALA A 962 -16.51 1.48 14.22
N PHE A 963 -16.20 1.30 12.94
CA PHE A 963 -16.96 0.41 12.05
C PHE A 963 -16.85 -1.05 12.49
N ASN A 964 -15.65 -1.57 12.77
CA ASN A 964 -15.50 -2.95 13.24
C ASN A 964 -16.22 -3.23 14.56
N ARG A 965 -16.34 -2.23 15.44
CA ARG A 965 -17.14 -2.36 16.68
C ARG A 965 -18.63 -2.47 16.38
N VAL A 966 -19.12 -1.69 15.42
CA VAL A 966 -20.51 -1.79 14.95
C VAL A 966 -20.74 -3.14 14.26
N LEU A 967 -19.79 -3.64 13.46
CA LEU A 967 -19.88 -4.98 12.87
C LEU A 967 -19.98 -6.06 13.96
N TRP A 968 -19.12 -6.00 14.97
CA TRP A 968 -19.13 -6.95 16.08
C TRP A 968 -20.44 -6.93 16.87
N SER A 969 -20.88 -5.76 17.35
CA SER A 969 -22.14 -5.65 18.11
C SER A 969 -23.36 -5.98 17.25
N GLY A 970 -23.29 -5.67 15.95
CA GLY A 970 -24.32 -5.96 14.97
C GLY A 970 -24.50 -7.46 14.67
N ILE A 971 -23.43 -8.25 14.78
CA ILE A 971 -23.43 -9.69 14.46
C ILE A 971 -23.51 -10.56 15.72
N LYS A 972 -22.71 -10.24 16.74
CA LYS A 972 -22.61 -11.01 17.99
C LYS A 972 -23.60 -10.54 19.06
N GLY A 973 -24.12 -9.32 18.93
CA GLY A 973 -25.03 -8.69 19.89
C GLY A 973 -24.30 -7.84 20.93
N ASP A 974 -25.03 -6.89 21.51
CA ASP A 974 -24.47 -5.87 22.43
C ASP A 974 -23.92 -6.44 23.74
N ASN A 975 -24.33 -7.66 24.11
CA ASN A 975 -23.89 -8.33 25.33
C ASN A 975 -22.61 -9.15 25.16
N VAL A 976 -22.10 -9.31 23.94
CA VAL A 976 -20.84 -10.02 23.66
C VAL A 976 -19.72 -8.99 23.59
N PRO A 977 -18.75 -9.01 24.54
CA PRO A 977 -17.64 -8.08 24.50
C PRO A 977 -16.86 -8.20 23.19
N TYR A 978 -16.48 -7.06 22.62
CA TYR A 978 -15.54 -7.02 21.50
C TYR A 978 -14.27 -7.79 21.86
N PRO A 979 -13.69 -8.60 20.96
CA PRO A 979 -12.61 -9.51 21.30
C PRO A 979 -11.39 -8.72 21.68
N THR A 980 -10.64 -9.31 22.59
CA THR A 980 -9.52 -8.61 23.16
C THR A 980 -8.24 -9.44 23.26
N GLU A 981 -8.28 -10.75 23.31
CA GLU A 981 -7.03 -11.48 23.50
C GLU A 981 -6.16 -11.48 22.23
N ARG A 982 -4.96 -10.87 22.27
CA ARG A 982 -3.93 -11.11 21.25
C ARG A 982 -3.23 -12.42 21.54
N SER A 983 -3.41 -13.40 20.67
CA SER A 983 -2.90 -14.74 20.92
C SER A 983 -2.26 -15.31 19.66
N HIS A 984 -0.94 -15.38 19.60
CA HIS A 984 -0.25 -16.19 18.57
C HIS A 984 -0.37 -17.70 18.84
N ALA A 985 -1.48 -18.15 19.45
CA ALA A 985 -1.73 -19.56 19.66
C ALA A 985 -1.72 -20.30 18.33
N ASP A 986 -1.26 -21.54 18.39
CA ASP A 986 -1.49 -22.51 17.33
C ASP A 986 -2.68 -23.37 17.77
N LEU A 987 -3.85 -23.04 17.25
CA LEU A 987 -5.15 -23.64 17.55
C LEU A 987 -5.46 -24.86 16.67
N ARG A 988 -4.48 -25.42 15.94
CA ARG A 988 -4.67 -26.64 15.13
C ARG A 988 -4.95 -27.90 15.96
N GLN A 989 -4.55 -27.91 17.23
CA GLN A 989 -4.78 -29.05 18.13
C GLN A 989 -6.19 -28.97 18.73
N ASN A 990 -6.85 -30.12 18.91
CA ASN A 990 -8.20 -30.23 19.49
C ASN A 990 -9.31 -29.43 18.78
N ARG A 991 -9.20 -29.20 17.45
CA ARG A 991 -10.16 -28.41 16.66
C ARG A 991 -11.62 -28.76 16.89
N ALA A 992 -11.96 -30.05 16.86
CA ALA A 992 -13.35 -30.49 17.05
C ALA A 992 -13.94 -30.01 18.39
N GLN A 993 -13.14 -29.98 19.45
CA GLN A 993 -13.57 -29.50 20.76
C GLN A 993 -13.69 -27.96 20.78
N LEU A 994 -12.75 -27.24 20.17
CA LEU A 994 -12.78 -25.77 20.09
C LEU A 994 -14.04 -25.30 19.35
N VAL A 995 -14.31 -25.86 18.17
CA VAL A 995 -15.49 -25.51 17.36
C VAL A 995 -16.79 -25.90 18.08
N ALA A 996 -16.85 -27.10 18.70
CA ALA A 996 -18.05 -27.56 19.40
C ALA A 996 -18.37 -26.76 20.67
N ASN A 997 -17.36 -26.20 21.34
CA ASN A 997 -17.56 -25.34 22.50
C ASN A 997 -18.17 -23.99 22.09
N GLN A 998 -17.73 -23.42 20.98
CA GLN A 998 -18.24 -22.15 20.47
C GLN A 998 -19.66 -22.28 19.91
N ALA A 999 -20.01 -23.39 19.26
CA ALA A 999 -21.38 -23.61 18.77
C ALA A 999 -22.46 -23.67 19.88
N LYS A 1000 -22.05 -23.76 21.15
CA LYS A 1000 -22.94 -23.79 22.32
C LYS A 1000 -23.06 -22.44 23.03
N SER A 1001 -22.22 -21.46 22.70
CA SER A 1001 -22.17 -20.11 23.25
C SER A 1001 -22.74 -19.11 22.26
#